data_AF-A0A850TNF6-F1
#
_entry.id   AF-A0A850TNF6-F1
#
_cell.length_a   1.000
_cell.length_b   1.000
_cell.length_c   1.000
_cell.angle_alpha   90.00
_cell.angle_beta   90.00
_cell.angle_gamma   90.00
#
_symmetry.space_group_name_H-M   'P 1'
#
loop_
_entity.id
_entity.type
_entity.pdbx_description
1 polymer ?
#
loop_
_entity_poly.entity_id
_entity_poly.type
_entity_poly.pdbx_seq_one_letter_code
_entity_poly.pdbx_strand_id
1 'polypeptide(L)'
;VSQADCYVSLWLPTATCEKSRTKTVRNSNNPVWNETFYFRIQSRVKNMLELTVYDEDFATPDDHLLCALFDIAKLPIERTVLLCFKPSPKVRAKNKATKKPVGMSRSFSQIPVLCLLQCRELCCLEVEVAEKMQQKSSKKELSLTVKGSFEGTQDITLGPDGVASPSGPTKFHYIKYAEPTLDVMLPKKRRYHPWTCKYSTETGSPVVMLNSLPMGRKTTIAEEKRFDLNVRAQSCKCSCHQDLDMRFGFDLCSEEMAFLGKRKRYVASALKNVFHLQQDLQDFEVPVVAIITTGGGLKSMTGLYGSLMGLKKLNLLDCVTYISGLSGTTWTMANLYRDAYWSQKDLDSHIGEAQKQATKCKMGCFSMDRMKYYNKQLCQRKEEGYRTSFIDLWGLMIEYLLNDGKDPHKLSEQQEALCDGQNPLPIYVSVSVRDNYSTNDFKEWVEFTPYEVGLLKYGAFVRTEHFGSEFFMGRLLKKLPESRICYLQGMWSSIFSVNLLQIWGLSHSSEDFWKRWTQDRVEEVDEDPVLPTRPHELRTRMYTPPGPLSSALRGALTDRFSVAQHHNFLKGYQLHNNYLENEHFCRWKDTVLDSQPNQLMQNSDHLGMIDAGFFINTSSPPLLRPQREVDVIIYLSYTTGSHTSSLDKAYKYYSEQKIPFPKISLTDEDKKNLKECYIFQDSDLPGCPIVIFLPLVNDTFREYKAPGVKRCCSEMEGGQLDLTSRFSPYCMFSVRYTDENYRRLLNLSEYNVLNNSQMIMQALQIAMQRRRQNMC
;
A
#
# COMPACT_ATOMS: atom_id res chain seq x y z
N VAL A 1 -36.53 -15.31 28.81
CA VAL A 1 -35.88 -14.60 27.69
C VAL A 1 -35.92 -13.13 28.05
N SER A 2 -34.79 -12.53 28.41
CA SER A 2 -34.69 -11.07 28.62
C SER A 2 -35.00 -10.36 27.30
N GLN A 3 -35.64 -9.20 27.38
CA GLN A 3 -35.88 -8.35 26.22
C GLN A 3 -34.67 -7.43 26.02
N ALA A 4 -34.36 -7.07 24.79
CA ALA A 4 -33.19 -6.26 24.45
C ALA A 4 -33.38 -4.79 24.88
N ASP A 5 -32.29 -4.16 25.33
CA ASP A 5 -32.15 -2.74 25.65
C ASP A 5 -31.58 -2.01 24.42
N CYS A 6 -32.44 -1.68 23.43
CA CYS A 6 -31.92 -1.29 22.12
C CYS A 6 -31.67 0.21 21.93
N TYR A 7 -30.59 0.55 21.22
CA TYR A 7 -30.37 1.86 20.63
C TYR A 7 -29.88 1.73 19.17
N VAL A 8 -29.98 2.83 18.40
CA VAL A 8 -29.43 2.92 17.05
C VAL A 8 -28.23 3.85 17.06
N SER A 9 -27.13 3.39 16.48
CA SER A 9 -25.97 4.20 16.13
C SER A 9 -26.01 4.55 14.65
N LEU A 10 -25.76 5.81 14.34
CA LEU A 10 -25.63 6.35 12.99
C LEU A 10 -24.19 6.81 12.79
N TRP A 11 -23.56 6.36 11.71
CA TRP A 11 -22.19 6.76 11.39
C TRP A 11 -22.02 7.09 9.91
N LEU A 12 -21.55 8.30 9.65
CA LEU A 12 -21.25 8.80 8.31
C LEU A 12 -19.84 9.43 8.34
N PRO A 13 -18.78 8.65 8.08
CA PRO A 13 -17.39 9.10 8.27
C PRO A 13 -16.98 10.28 7.39
N THR A 14 -17.71 10.51 6.30
CA THR A 14 -17.48 11.62 5.38
C THR A 14 -18.09 12.93 5.88
N ALA A 15 -18.96 12.89 6.89
CA ALA A 15 -19.62 14.07 7.47
C ALA A 15 -19.16 14.33 8.91
N THR A 16 -19.08 13.30 9.75
CA THR A 16 -18.72 13.42 11.17
C THR A 16 -17.67 12.39 11.56
N CYS A 17 -16.80 12.76 12.50
CA CYS A 17 -15.79 11.84 13.04
C CYS A 17 -16.37 10.91 14.12
N GLU A 18 -17.48 11.30 14.73
CA GLU A 18 -18.15 10.54 15.79
C GLU A 18 -19.42 9.86 15.28
N LYS A 19 -19.75 8.72 15.91
CA LYS A 19 -21.05 8.08 15.75
C LYS A 19 -22.09 8.86 16.54
N SER A 20 -23.21 9.17 15.91
CA SER A 20 -24.40 9.63 16.63
C SER A 20 -25.13 8.40 17.20
N ARG A 21 -25.82 8.55 18.32
CA ARG A 21 -26.68 7.47 18.86
C ARG A 21 -28.02 8.01 19.34
N THR A 22 -29.05 7.20 19.23
CA THR A 22 -30.32 7.42 19.91
C THR A 22 -30.19 7.11 21.40
N LYS A 23 -31.21 7.49 22.17
CA LYS A 23 -31.42 6.99 23.52
C LYS A 23 -31.68 5.48 23.50
N THR A 24 -31.28 4.79 24.56
CA THR A 24 -31.59 3.37 24.78
C THR A 24 -33.05 3.23 25.19
N VAL A 25 -33.79 2.33 24.52
CA VAL A 25 -35.13 1.93 24.90
C VAL A 25 -35.02 0.57 25.57
N ARG A 26 -35.27 0.55 26.89
CA ARG A 26 -35.07 -0.67 27.69
C ARG A 26 -36.17 -1.70 27.47
N ASN A 27 -35.80 -2.98 27.55
CA ASN A 27 -36.67 -4.15 27.50
C ASN A 27 -37.72 -4.05 26.39
N SER A 28 -37.28 -3.82 25.15
CA SER A 28 -38.20 -3.71 24.02
C SER A 28 -37.63 -4.33 22.76
N ASN A 29 -38.31 -5.36 22.27
CA ASN A 29 -38.01 -5.96 20.97
C ASN A 29 -38.60 -5.12 19.80
N ASN A 30 -39.42 -4.11 20.09
CA ASN A 30 -39.99 -3.19 19.10
C ASN A 30 -39.77 -1.71 19.48
N PRO A 31 -38.52 -1.24 19.59
CA PRO A 31 -38.24 0.08 20.15
C PRO A 31 -38.68 1.23 19.22
N VAL A 32 -39.14 2.36 19.76
CA VAL A 32 -39.50 3.54 18.96
C VAL A 32 -38.71 4.74 19.52
N TRP A 33 -37.83 5.31 18.69
CA TRP A 33 -36.92 6.38 19.12
C TRP A 33 -37.42 7.77 18.75
N ASN A 34 -37.91 7.96 17.51
CA ASN A 34 -38.37 9.27 16.99
C ASN A 34 -37.33 10.40 17.18
N GLU A 35 -36.06 10.11 16.93
CA GLU A 35 -34.97 11.08 17.02
C GLU A 35 -34.52 11.51 15.62
N THR A 36 -34.13 12.78 15.48
CA THR A 36 -33.67 13.38 14.21
C THR A 36 -32.20 13.76 14.31
N PHE A 37 -31.43 13.37 13.31
CA PHE A 37 -30.00 13.68 13.20
C PHE A 37 -29.74 14.46 11.91
N TYR A 38 -28.82 15.42 11.98
CA TYR A 38 -28.44 16.26 10.85
C TYR A 38 -26.99 15.98 10.47
N PHE A 39 -26.74 15.80 9.16
CA PHE A 39 -25.40 15.59 8.62
C PHE A 39 -25.15 16.58 7.49
N ARG A 40 -23.99 17.24 7.52
CA ARG A 40 -23.53 18.05 6.40
C ARG A 40 -22.76 17.16 5.41
N ILE A 41 -23.39 16.86 4.29
CA ILE A 41 -22.82 15.95 3.28
C ILE A 41 -22.18 16.70 2.11
N GLN A 42 -21.13 16.12 1.53
CA GLN A 42 -20.53 16.58 0.29
C GLN A 42 -20.91 15.63 -0.85
N SER A 43 -21.67 16.11 -1.81
CA SER A 43 -22.29 15.29 -2.87
C SER A 43 -21.30 14.52 -3.77
N ARG A 44 -20.05 14.97 -3.83
CA ARG A 44 -19.00 14.39 -4.69
C ARG A 44 -18.30 13.19 -4.07
N VAL A 45 -18.44 13.05 -2.77
CA VAL A 45 -17.80 11.99 -2.01
C VAL A 45 -18.78 10.83 -1.89
N LYS A 46 -18.27 9.59 -1.83
CA LYS A 46 -19.09 8.43 -1.57
C LYS A 46 -19.57 8.45 -0.11
N ASN A 47 -20.83 8.82 0.09
CA ASN A 47 -21.42 8.95 1.41
C ASN A 47 -22.23 7.69 1.73
N MET A 48 -21.63 6.75 2.47
CA MET A 48 -22.34 5.58 2.99
C MET A 48 -22.73 5.81 4.45
N LEU A 49 -24.03 5.84 4.72
CA LEU A 49 -24.57 5.88 6.07
C LEU A 49 -24.59 4.47 6.65
N GLU A 50 -23.90 4.28 7.77
CA GLU A 50 -24.00 3.07 8.58
C GLU A 50 -25.06 3.27 9.67
N LEU A 51 -26.04 2.37 9.72
CA LEU A 51 -27.11 2.31 10.69
C LEU A 51 -27.00 0.99 11.45
N THR A 52 -26.56 1.05 12.70
CA THR A 52 -26.32 -0.16 13.52
C THR A 52 -27.25 -0.16 14.74
N VAL A 53 -28.02 -1.22 14.90
CA VAL A 53 -28.86 -1.48 16.08
C VAL A 53 -28.05 -2.31 17.07
N TYR A 54 -27.98 -1.83 18.30
CA TYR A 54 -27.28 -2.47 19.41
C TYR A 54 -28.27 -2.91 20.49
N ASP A 55 -27.87 -3.91 21.27
CA ASP A 55 -28.41 -4.25 22.58
C ASP A 55 -27.41 -3.77 23.65
N GLU A 56 -27.82 -2.84 24.53
CA GLU A 56 -26.94 -2.25 25.55
C GLU A 56 -26.78 -3.20 26.73
N ASP A 57 -25.55 -3.66 26.96
CA ASP A 57 -25.25 -4.60 28.04
C ASP A 57 -24.42 -3.92 29.14
N PHE A 58 -24.79 -4.17 30.41
CA PHE A 58 -24.12 -3.53 31.54
C PHE A 58 -22.74 -4.14 31.86
N ALA A 59 -22.52 -5.41 31.53
CA ALA A 59 -21.34 -6.17 31.94
C ALA A 59 -20.46 -6.66 30.76
N THR A 60 -21.00 -6.67 29.54
CA THR A 60 -20.34 -7.12 28.31
C THR A 60 -20.40 -6.00 27.27
N PRO A 61 -19.52 -5.99 26.25
CA PRO A 61 -19.66 -5.09 25.13
C PRO A 61 -21.03 -5.26 24.47
N ASP A 62 -21.68 -4.15 24.10
CA ASP A 62 -23.01 -4.13 23.48
C ASP A 62 -23.11 -5.09 22.29
N ASP A 63 -24.15 -5.93 22.30
CA ASP A 63 -24.38 -6.92 21.26
C ASP A 63 -24.90 -6.24 19.97
N HIS A 64 -24.23 -6.53 18.85
CA HIS A 64 -24.61 -6.02 17.55
C HIS A 64 -25.77 -6.82 16.95
N LEU A 65 -26.97 -6.24 16.96
CA LEU A 65 -28.16 -6.91 16.46
C LEU A 65 -28.27 -6.84 14.94
N LEU A 66 -28.01 -5.66 14.36
CA LEU A 66 -28.24 -5.38 12.94
C LEU A 66 -27.34 -4.24 12.46
N CYS A 67 -26.73 -4.34 11.28
CA CYS A 67 -26.06 -3.22 10.62
C CYS A 67 -26.55 -3.09 9.17
N ALA A 68 -27.01 -1.91 8.78
CA ALA A 68 -27.39 -1.55 7.42
C ALA A 68 -26.46 -0.46 6.86
N LEU A 69 -25.90 -0.69 5.68
CA LEU A 69 -25.13 0.30 4.93
C LEU A 69 -25.96 0.87 3.79
N PHE A 70 -26.22 2.17 3.81
CA PHE A 70 -27.07 2.86 2.84
C PHE A 70 -26.30 3.94 2.08
N ASP A 71 -26.39 3.91 0.75
CA ASP A 71 -25.79 4.93 -0.11
C ASP A 71 -26.68 6.18 -0.20
N ILE A 72 -26.25 7.28 0.41
CA ILE A 72 -26.99 8.54 0.44
C ILE A 72 -27.19 9.11 -0.98
N ALA A 73 -26.37 8.72 -1.96
CA ALA A 73 -26.52 9.16 -3.34
C ALA A 73 -27.86 8.74 -3.98
N LYS A 74 -28.49 7.67 -3.46
CA LYS A 74 -29.81 7.19 -3.91
C LYS A 74 -30.96 8.12 -3.54
N LEU A 75 -30.77 9.00 -2.55
CA LEU A 75 -31.82 9.90 -2.10
C LEU A 75 -32.06 11.02 -3.12
N PRO A 76 -33.32 11.24 -3.55
CA PRO A 76 -33.67 12.39 -4.35
C PRO A 76 -33.45 13.69 -3.55
N ILE A 77 -33.03 14.72 -4.27
CA ILE A 77 -32.83 16.07 -3.72
C ILE A 77 -34.20 16.68 -3.39
N GLU A 78 -34.29 17.41 -2.27
CA GLU A 78 -35.48 18.17 -1.84
C GLU A 78 -36.77 17.33 -1.69
N ARG A 79 -36.63 16.01 -1.58
CA ARG A 79 -37.73 15.10 -1.28
C ARG A 79 -37.42 14.29 -0.05
N THR A 80 -38.40 14.19 0.85
CA THR A 80 -38.32 13.29 2.00
C THR A 80 -38.69 11.89 1.53
N VAL A 81 -37.79 10.92 1.76
CA VAL A 81 -38.05 9.51 1.48
C VAL A 81 -38.13 8.74 2.78
N LEU A 82 -39.14 7.88 2.88
CA LEU A 82 -39.31 6.94 3.97
C LEU A 82 -38.73 5.58 3.56
N LEU A 83 -37.66 5.14 4.21
CA LEU A 83 -36.96 3.89 3.91
C LEU A 83 -37.24 2.84 4.98
N CYS A 84 -37.55 1.61 4.56
CA CYS A 84 -37.68 0.45 5.44
C CYS A 84 -36.60 -0.59 5.14
N PHE A 85 -35.69 -0.84 6.08
CA PHE A 85 -34.67 -1.88 5.96
C PHE A 85 -35.22 -3.25 6.42
N LYS A 86 -35.22 -4.26 5.55
CA LYS A 86 -35.79 -5.60 5.83
C LYS A 86 -34.71 -6.69 5.74
N PRO A 87 -34.59 -7.62 6.70
CA PRO A 87 -33.69 -8.78 6.56
C PRO A 87 -34.08 -9.70 5.40
N SER A 88 -33.09 -10.38 4.81
CA SER A 88 -33.32 -11.38 3.77
C SER A 88 -34.20 -12.54 4.27
N PRO A 89 -34.97 -13.22 3.38
CA PRO A 89 -35.88 -14.29 3.78
C PRO A 89 -35.20 -15.54 4.38
N LYS A 90 -33.87 -15.73 4.22
CA LYS A 90 -33.13 -16.87 4.82
C LYS A 90 -32.88 -16.72 6.33
N VAL A 91 -32.94 -15.50 6.87
CA VAL A 91 -32.77 -15.21 8.33
C VAL A 91 -34.10 -15.30 9.11
N ARG A 92 -35.25 -15.34 8.42
CA ARG A 92 -36.58 -15.48 9.04
C ARG A 92 -36.73 -16.72 9.94
N ALA A 93 -35.88 -17.74 9.76
CA ALA A 93 -35.92 -18.96 10.56
C ALA A 93 -35.24 -18.82 11.94
N LYS A 94 -34.54 -17.71 12.25
CA LYS A 94 -33.84 -17.56 13.55
C LYS A 94 -34.13 -16.30 14.36
N ASN A 95 -34.50 -15.17 13.77
CA ASN A 95 -34.77 -13.93 14.54
C ASN A 95 -36.05 -13.21 14.06
N LYS A 96 -36.93 -12.85 15.00
CA LYS A 96 -38.10 -11.98 14.77
C LYS A 96 -37.63 -10.52 14.73
N ALA A 97 -37.15 -10.05 13.58
CA ALA A 97 -36.75 -8.65 13.39
C ALA A 97 -37.93 -7.77 12.97
N THR A 98 -38.05 -6.61 13.62
CA THR A 98 -39.15 -5.64 13.43
C THR A 98 -38.85 -4.63 12.31
N LYS A 99 -39.88 -4.31 11.52
CA LYS A 99 -39.86 -3.28 10.46
C LYS A 99 -39.81 -1.89 11.09
N LYS A 100 -38.93 -1.00 10.62
CA LYS A 100 -38.98 0.43 11.01
C LYS A 100 -38.70 1.37 9.84
N PRO A 101 -39.51 2.42 9.68
CA PRO A 101 -39.29 3.46 8.69
C PRO A 101 -38.29 4.53 9.19
N VAL A 102 -37.40 5.00 8.32
CA VAL A 102 -36.51 6.15 8.54
C VAL A 102 -36.79 7.20 7.48
N GLY A 103 -37.05 8.45 7.88
CA GLY A 103 -37.23 9.58 6.97
C GLY A 103 -35.91 10.31 6.69
N MET A 104 -35.54 10.53 5.43
CA MET A 104 -34.30 11.23 5.04
C MET A 104 -34.56 12.30 3.97
N SER A 105 -33.85 13.43 4.03
CA SER A 105 -33.94 14.54 3.04
C SER A 105 -32.56 15.16 2.76
N ARG A 106 -32.38 15.83 1.60
CA ARG A 106 -31.09 16.38 1.12
C ARG A 106 -31.24 17.75 0.43
N SER A 107 -30.32 18.70 0.67
CA SER A 107 -30.26 20.04 0.04
C SER A 107 -28.83 20.46 -0.40
N PHE A 108 -28.66 21.52 -1.22
CA PHE A 108 -27.48 21.77 -2.09
C PHE A 108 -26.53 22.92 -1.74
N SER A 109 -25.26 22.78 -2.17
CA SER A 109 -24.43 23.84 -2.80
C SER A 109 -23.34 23.19 -3.70
N GLN A 110 -23.04 23.76 -4.89
CA GLN A 110 -22.18 23.18 -5.93
C GLN A 110 -20.76 23.76 -5.96
N ILE A 111 -19.75 22.94 -6.31
CA ILE A 111 -18.44 23.33 -6.89
C ILE A 111 -18.00 22.19 -7.85
N PRO A 112 -17.35 22.41 -9.02
CA PRO A 112 -16.83 21.41 -10.01
C PRO A 112 -15.34 20.97 -9.81
N VAL A 113 -15.00 19.66 -9.82
CA VAL A 113 -13.64 18.99 -9.82
C VAL A 113 -13.81 17.46 -10.02
N LEU A 114 -12.96 16.82 -10.82
CA LEU A 114 -13.06 15.46 -11.38
C LEU A 114 -11.86 14.55 -10.97
N CYS A 115 -11.74 14.16 -9.70
CA CYS A 115 -10.67 13.23 -9.24
C CYS A 115 -11.25 12.05 -8.42
N LEU A 116 -10.67 10.85 -8.56
CA LEU A 116 -11.09 9.62 -7.85
C LEU A 116 -10.99 9.77 -6.32
N LEU A 117 -9.89 10.33 -5.86
CA LEU A 117 -9.68 10.70 -4.47
C LEU A 117 -9.97 12.19 -4.30
N GLN A 118 -10.63 12.52 -3.19
CA GLN A 118 -11.09 13.86 -2.87
C GLN A 118 -10.39 14.35 -1.60
N CYS A 119 -9.66 15.45 -1.73
CA CYS A 119 -9.08 16.18 -0.60
C CYS A 119 -10.07 17.25 -0.16
N ARG A 120 -10.26 17.40 1.15
CA ARG A 120 -11.00 18.55 1.67
C ARG A 120 -10.09 19.74 1.95
N GLU A 121 -10.70 20.91 1.97
CA GLU A 121 -10.05 22.14 2.41
C GLU A 121 -9.71 22.01 3.91
N LEU A 122 -8.48 22.38 4.27
CA LEU A 122 -8.01 22.35 5.67
C LEU A 122 -8.02 23.75 6.27
N CYS A 123 -8.35 23.81 7.55
CA CYS A 123 -8.11 24.94 8.43
C CYS A 123 -7.04 24.57 9.46
N CYS A 124 -6.31 25.58 9.92
CA CYS A 124 -5.38 25.49 11.04
C CYS A 124 -5.96 26.26 12.23
N LEU A 125 -6.12 25.59 13.36
CA LEU A 125 -6.41 26.22 14.65
C LEU A 125 -5.10 26.39 15.41
N GLU A 126 -4.73 27.62 15.68
CA GLU A 126 -3.64 27.94 16.60
C GLU A 126 -4.22 28.18 17.99
N VAL A 127 -3.71 27.47 19.00
CA VAL A 127 -4.09 27.63 20.40
C VAL A 127 -2.89 28.15 21.17
N GLU A 128 -3.05 29.31 21.80
CA GLU A 128 -2.01 30.01 22.54
C GLU A 128 -2.47 30.16 24.00
N VAL A 129 -1.65 29.67 24.92
CA VAL A 129 -1.87 29.87 26.35
C VAL A 129 -1.10 31.11 26.79
N ALA A 130 -1.82 32.19 27.06
CA ALA A 130 -1.24 33.43 27.56
C ALA A 130 -1.26 33.41 29.08
N GLU A 131 -0.10 33.27 29.72
CA GLU A 131 -0.02 33.25 31.18
C GLU A 131 -0.21 34.65 31.79
N LYS A 132 -0.91 34.72 32.92
CA LYS A 132 -1.07 35.93 33.73
C LYS A 132 0.02 35.95 34.79
N MET A 133 0.78 37.05 34.89
CA MET A 133 1.82 37.23 35.91
C MET A 133 1.22 37.19 37.32
N GLN A 134 1.16 36.02 37.96
CA GLN A 134 1.20 35.85 39.42
C GLN A 134 1.16 34.37 39.87
N GLN A 135 2.10 34.06 40.78
CA GLN A 135 2.22 32.88 41.67
C GLN A 135 2.95 31.63 41.14
N LYS A 136 4.06 31.30 41.83
CA LYS A 136 4.70 29.98 41.84
C LYS A 136 3.67 28.93 42.26
N SER A 137 3.41 27.94 41.40
CA SER A 137 2.48 26.86 41.72
C SER A 137 2.92 25.53 41.12
N SER A 138 2.33 24.45 41.63
CA SER A 138 2.56 23.08 41.16
C SER A 138 2.22 22.91 39.67
N LYS A 139 2.95 22.00 39.01
CA LYS A 139 2.76 21.58 37.61
C LYS A 139 1.28 21.27 37.35
N LYS A 140 0.71 21.90 36.30
CA LYS A 140 -0.65 21.61 35.82
C LYS A 140 -0.61 21.18 34.37
N GLU A 141 -1.53 20.29 34.03
CA GLU A 141 -1.66 19.72 32.70
C GLU A 141 -3.01 20.15 32.11
N LEU A 142 -2.96 20.73 30.93
CA LEU A 142 -4.10 21.15 30.12
C LEU A 142 -4.15 20.24 28.90
N SER A 143 -5.27 19.55 28.67
CA SER A 143 -5.42 18.71 27.49
C SER A 143 -6.38 19.37 26.50
N LEU A 144 -5.96 19.51 25.25
CA LEU A 144 -6.72 20.10 24.16
C LEU A 144 -7.02 19.02 23.12
N THR A 145 -8.29 18.77 22.83
CA THR A 145 -8.70 17.79 21.83
C THR A 145 -9.48 18.47 20.72
N VAL A 146 -8.99 18.40 19.49
CA VAL A 146 -9.78 18.77 18.30
C VAL A 146 -10.18 17.50 17.58
N LYS A 147 -11.45 17.12 17.71
CA LYS A 147 -11.96 15.90 17.10
C LYS A 147 -11.89 15.99 15.57
N GLY A 148 -11.32 14.96 14.95
CA GLY A 148 -11.16 14.90 13.50
C GLY A 148 -10.00 15.74 12.95
N SER A 149 -9.19 16.37 13.80
CA SER A 149 -7.93 16.96 13.36
C SER A 149 -6.87 15.88 13.14
N PHE A 150 -5.81 16.24 12.44
CA PHE A 150 -4.64 15.39 12.24
C PHE A 150 -3.98 14.98 13.57
N GLU A 151 -3.85 15.93 14.50
CA GLU A 151 -3.17 15.81 15.79
C GLU A 151 -4.03 15.17 16.87
N GLY A 152 -5.36 15.24 16.76
CA GLY A 152 -6.30 14.72 17.75
C GLY A 152 -6.21 15.45 19.09
N THR A 153 -5.46 14.89 20.04
CA THR A 153 -5.29 15.43 21.39
C THR A 153 -3.85 15.86 21.62
N GLN A 154 -3.66 17.07 22.17
CA GLN A 154 -2.36 17.59 22.56
C GLN A 154 -2.40 18.11 23.99
N ASP A 155 -1.42 17.69 24.78
CA ASP A 155 -1.27 18.10 26.17
C ASP A 155 -0.27 19.26 26.28
N ILE A 156 -0.66 20.29 27.01
CA ILE A 156 0.17 21.44 27.35
C ILE A 156 0.49 21.38 28.84
N THR A 157 1.77 21.33 29.15
CA THR A 157 2.26 21.40 30.53
C THR A 157 2.53 22.85 30.90
N LEU A 158 1.92 23.32 32.00
CA LEU A 158 2.22 24.63 32.58
C LEU A 158 3.27 24.45 33.68
N GLY A 159 4.48 24.94 33.41
CA GLY A 159 5.63 24.85 34.32
C GLY A 159 5.54 25.82 35.51
N PRO A 160 6.24 25.54 36.62
CA PRO A 160 6.29 26.43 37.79
C PRO A 160 6.98 27.77 37.51
N ASP A 161 7.80 27.84 36.45
CA ASP A 161 8.55 29.03 36.03
C ASP A 161 7.74 29.96 35.10
N GLY A 162 6.46 29.64 34.87
CA GLY A 162 5.55 30.41 34.03
C GLY A 162 5.77 30.24 32.52
N VAL A 163 6.34 29.10 32.12
CA VAL A 163 6.57 28.74 30.73
C VAL A 163 5.71 27.53 30.40
N ALA A 164 4.77 27.70 29.48
CA ALA A 164 4.05 26.60 28.86
C ALA A 164 5.00 25.76 28.01
N SER A 165 4.89 24.44 28.10
CA SER A 165 5.60 23.49 27.23
C SER A 165 4.56 22.75 26.39
N PRO A 166 4.63 22.85 25.05
CA PRO A 166 5.63 23.56 24.25
C PRO A 166 5.52 25.11 24.31
N SER A 167 6.64 25.82 24.09
CA SER A 167 6.78 27.28 24.28
C SER A 167 6.21 28.14 23.14
N GLY A 168 5.25 27.63 22.38
CA GLY A 168 4.63 28.30 21.24
C GLY A 168 3.18 27.86 21.02
N PRO A 169 2.46 28.47 20.07
CA PRO A 169 1.06 28.11 19.80
C PRO A 169 0.98 26.67 19.29
N THR A 170 0.13 25.89 19.94
CA THR A 170 -0.21 24.53 19.53
C THR A 170 -1.10 24.59 18.30
N LYS A 171 -0.81 23.76 17.28
CA LYS A 171 -1.54 23.79 16.01
C LYS A 171 -2.39 22.54 15.83
N PHE A 172 -3.61 22.72 15.32
CA PHE A 172 -4.48 21.64 14.89
C PHE A 172 -4.92 21.81 13.45
N HIS A 173 -4.71 20.82 12.60
CA HIS A 173 -5.16 20.81 11.21
C HIS A 173 -6.45 20.01 11.08
N TYR A 174 -7.54 20.67 10.70
CA TYR A 174 -8.87 20.06 10.65
C TYR A 174 -9.58 20.37 9.34
N ILE A 175 -10.54 19.52 9.00
CA ILE A 175 -11.36 19.66 7.79
C ILE A 175 -12.34 20.81 7.96
N LYS A 176 -12.30 21.77 7.04
CA LYS A 176 -13.29 22.85 6.99
C LYS A 176 -14.69 22.28 6.78
N TYR A 177 -15.66 22.77 7.56
CA TYR A 177 -17.07 22.36 7.51
C TYR A 177 -17.42 20.93 7.97
N ALA A 178 -16.50 20.19 8.61
CA ALA A 178 -16.78 18.90 9.24
C ALA A 178 -17.28 19.02 10.71
N GLU A 179 -17.93 20.14 11.05
CA GLU A 179 -18.35 20.51 12.42
C GLU A 179 -17.36 20.14 13.53
N PRO A 180 -16.08 20.56 13.45
CA PRO A 180 -15.11 20.15 14.45
C PRO A 180 -15.32 20.90 15.75
N THR A 181 -15.18 20.20 16.86
CA THR A 181 -15.19 20.76 18.21
C THR A 181 -13.79 20.79 18.78
N LEU A 182 -13.46 21.86 19.49
CA LEU A 182 -12.35 21.90 20.44
C LEU A 182 -12.89 21.60 21.83
N ASP A 183 -12.48 20.47 22.39
CA ASP A 183 -12.74 20.08 23.77
C ASP A 183 -11.52 20.44 24.61
N VAL A 184 -11.73 21.27 25.63
CA VAL A 184 -10.66 21.70 26.54
C VAL A 184 -10.86 21.02 27.89
N MET A 185 -9.93 20.16 28.31
CA MET A 185 -9.92 19.62 29.66
C MET A 185 -9.02 20.47 30.56
N LEU A 186 -9.65 21.31 31.38
CA LEU A 186 -8.97 22.17 32.34
C LEU A 186 -8.45 21.36 33.56
N PRO A 187 -7.36 21.81 34.21
CA PRO A 187 -6.83 21.16 35.41
C PRO A 187 -7.89 21.07 36.53
N LYS A 188 -8.10 19.86 37.07
CA LYS A 188 -9.14 19.55 38.08
C LYS A 188 -9.19 20.57 39.24
N LYS A 189 -10.36 21.19 39.48
CA LYS A 189 -10.67 21.90 40.74
C LYS A 189 -11.26 20.88 41.73
N ARG A 190 -10.60 20.64 42.87
CA ARG A 190 -11.14 19.82 43.96
C ARG A 190 -12.06 20.69 44.82
N ARG A 191 -13.36 20.41 44.86
CA ARG A 191 -14.29 20.98 45.84
C ARG A 191 -14.53 19.95 46.94
N TYR A 192 -14.35 20.36 48.19
CA TYR A 192 -14.66 19.53 49.35
C TYR A 192 -16.09 19.84 49.79
N HIS A 193 -16.97 18.83 49.83
CA HIS A 193 -18.30 18.97 50.39
C HIS A 193 -18.27 18.66 51.89
N PRO A 194 -18.45 19.66 52.78
CA PRO A 194 -18.29 19.47 54.22
C PRO A 194 -19.31 18.50 54.82
N TRP A 195 -20.49 18.40 54.20
CA TRP A 195 -21.60 17.57 54.69
C TRP A 195 -21.49 16.11 54.29
N THR A 196 -20.81 15.81 53.17
CA THR A 196 -20.67 14.43 52.68
C THR A 196 -19.25 13.89 52.82
N CYS A 197 -18.29 14.70 53.34
CA CYS A 197 -16.86 14.39 53.39
C CYS A 197 -16.32 13.83 52.06
N LYS A 198 -16.86 14.31 50.94
CA LYS A 198 -16.50 13.84 49.59
C LYS A 198 -15.89 14.99 48.81
N TYR A 199 -14.85 14.66 48.06
CA TYR A 199 -14.31 15.54 47.03
C TYR A 199 -15.13 15.37 45.76
N SER A 200 -15.72 16.46 45.28
CA SER A 200 -16.24 16.54 43.91
C SER A 200 -15.18 17.18 43.02
N THR A 201 -14.92 16.57 41.88
CA THR A 201 -14.11 17.16 40.80
C THR A 201 -15.06 17.70 39.75
N GLU A 202 -15.19 19.03 39.68
CA GLU A 202 -15.85 19.68 38.55
C GLU A 202 -14.83 19.81 37.41
N THR A 203 -15.09 19.10 36.32
CA THR A 203 -14.44 19.30 35.03
C THR A 203 -15.35 20.20 34.19
N GLY A 204 -15.12 21.51 34.24
CA GLY A 204 -15.68 22.40 33.23
C GLY A 204 -14.87 22.21 31.95
N SER A 205 -15.43 21.53 30.96
CA SER A 205 -14.84 21.42 29.63
C SER A 205 -15.59 22.33 28.66
N PRO A 206 -15.10 23.54 28.36
CA PRO A 206 -15.71 24.33 27.30
C PRO A 206 -15.54 23.56 25.98
N VAL A 207 -16.66 23.32 25.31
CA VAL A 207 -16.71 22.75 23.95
C VAL A 207 -16.92 23.91 23.00
N VAL A 208 -15.93 24.18 22.15
CA VAL A 208 -15.98 25.28 21.19
C VAL A 208 -16.19 24.73 19.78
N MET A 209 -17.29 25.13 19.14
CA MET A 209 -17.54 24.82 17.73
C MET A 209 -16.58 25.64 16.86
N LEU A 210 -15.64 24.99 16.16
CA LEU A 210 -14.63 25.73 15.41
C LEU A 210 -15.20 26.54 14.24
N ASN A 211 -16.35 26.12 13.70
CA ASN A 211 -17.05 26.86 12.64
C ASN A 211 -17.65 28.19 13.12
N SER A 212 -17.81 28.41 14.44
CA SER A 212 -18.29 29.71 14.95
C SER A 212 -17.18 30.73 15.14
N LEU A 213 -15.90 30.33 15.05
CA LEU A 213 -14.77 31.22 15.24
C LEU A 213 -14.56 32.12 14.00
N PRO A 214 -14.33 33.44 14.20
CA PRO A 214 -14.04 34.35 13.09
C PRO A 214 -12.66 34.04 12.50
N MET A 215 -12.61 33.70 11.20
CA MET A 215 -11.37 33.39 10.50
C MET A 215 -10.37 34.55 10.55
N GLY A 216 -9.11 34.23 10.85
CA GLY A 216 -7.99 35.17 10.91
C GLY A 216 -7.88 35.99 12.20
N ARG A 217 -8.91 36.01 13.05
CA ARG A 217 -8.94 36.80 14.30
C ARG A 217 -8.60 35.93 15.52
N LYS A 218 -7.89 36.52 16.48
CA LYS A 218 -7.61 35.91 17.79
C LYS A 218 -8.86 36.07 18.67
N THR A 219 -9.28 35.00 19.33
CA THR A 219 -10.47 34.96 20.20
C THR A 219 -10.12 34.26 21.51
N THR A 220 -10.48 34.86 22.64
CA THR A 220 -10.31 34.23 23.96
C THR A 220 -11.50 33.34 24.25
N ILE A 221 -11.26 32.05 24.47
CA ILE A 221 -12.32 31.04 24.66
C ILE A 221 -12.46 30.58 26.12
N ALA A 222 -11.43 30.79 26.93
CA ALA A 222 -11.48 30.55 28.36
C ALA A 222 -10.57 31.56 29.07
N GLU A 223 -11.16 32.31 30.00
CA GLU A 223 -10.43 33.19 30.90
C GLU A 223 -10.30 32.47 32.25
N GLU A 224 -9.13 31.89 32.50
CA GLU A 224 -8.82 31.32 33.82
C GLU A 224 -8.04 32.34 34.66
N LYS A 225 -8.04 32.13 35.98
CA LYS A 225 -7.35 33.03 36.92
C LYS A 225 -5.84 33.14 36.65
N ARG A 226 -5.25 32.15 35.97
CA ARG A 226 -3.79 32.01 35.78
C ARG A 226 -3.35 32.15 34.33
N PHE A 227 -4.25 31.92 33.38
CA PHE A 227 -3.95 32.00 31.97
C PHE A 227 -5.22 32.29 31.19
N ASP A 228 -5.06 32.90 30.03
CA ASP A 228 -6.10 33.02 29.01
C ASP A 228 -5.81 32.04 27.89
N LEU A 229 -6.83 31.29 27.50
CA LEU A 229 -6.77 30.41 26.34
C LEU A 229 -7.26 31.19 25.13
N ASN A 230 -6.31 31.52 24.25
CA ASN A 230 -6.59 32.22 23.02
C ASN A 230 -6.52 31.27 21.84
N VAL A 231 -7.45 31.41 20.90
CA VAL A 231 -7.47 30.63 19.67
C VAL A 231 -7.50 31.54 18.45
N ARG A 232 -6.91 31.06 17.36
CA ARG A 232 -6.97 31.71 16.06
C ARG A 232 -7.17 30.65 14.98
N ALA A 233 -8.35 30.66 14.35
CA ALA A 233 -8.63 29.82 13.20
C ALA A 233 -8.15 30.50 11.92
N GLN A 234 -7.42 29.79 11.06
CA GLN A 234 -6.93 30.30 9.78
C GLN A 234 -7.22 29.28 8.68
N SER A 235 -7.54 29.75 7.47
CA SER A 235 -7.57 28.88 6.30
C SER A 235 -6.13 28.54 5.93
N CYS A 236 -5.83 27.26 5.67
CA CYS A 236 -4.52 26.90 5.16
C CYS A 236 -4.32 27.50 3.77
N LYS A 237 -3.15 28.11 3.51
CA LYS A 237 -2.84 28.77 2.22
C LYS A 237 -2.88 27.80 1.02
N CYS A 238 -2.72 26.51 1.27
CA CYS A 238 -2.77 25.42 0.28
C CYS A 238 -4.20 24.92 0.03
N SER A 239 -5.18 25.82 -0.12
CA SER A 239 -6.60 25.46 -0.28
C SER A 239 -7.00 25.02 -1.69
N CYS A 240 -6.09 25.10 -2.68
CA CYS A 240 -6.33 24.66 -4.05
C CYS A 240 -5.72 23.27 -4.35
N HIS A 241 -6.27 22.56 -5.34
CA HIS A 241 -5.78 21.25 -5.79
C HIS A 241 -4.35 21.28 -6.37
N GLN A 242 -3.84 22.46 -6.75
CA GLN A 242 -2.51 22.64 -7.34
C GLN A 242 -1.39 22.72 -6.28
N ASP A 243 -1.74 22.86 -4.99
CA ASP A 243 -0.78 22.99 -3.87
C ASP A 243 -0.67 21.70 -3.03
N LEU A 244 -1.07 20.54 -3.57
CA LEU A 244 -0.97 19.26 -2.85
C LEU A 244 0.44 18.68 -2.99
N ASP A 245 1.00 18.21 -1.88
CA ASP A 245 2.30 17.49 -1.87
C ASP A 245 2.18 16.07 -2.44
N MET A 246 0.94 15.57 -2.53
CA MET A 246 0.58 14.30 -3.15
C MET A 246 0.11 14.49 -4.59
N ARG A 247 0.54 13.59 -5.47
CA ARG A 247 0.04 13.53 -6.85
C ARG A 247 -1.17 12.60 -6.94
N PHE A 248 -2.26 13.12 -7.49
CA PHE A 248 -3.45 12.33 -7.88
C PHE A 248 -3.53 12.25 -9.39
N GLY A 249 -3.55 11.02 -9.91
CA GLY A 249 -3.65 10.76 -11.32
C GLY A 249 -3.17 9.36 -11.67
N PHE A 250 -3.70 8.83 -12.76
CA PHE A 250 -3.29 7.52 -13.28
C PHE A 250 -2.15 7.63 -14.30
N ASP A 251 -1.94 8.84 -14.83
CA ASP A 251 -0.84 9.16 -15.72
C ASP A 251 0.54 9.02 -15.05
N LEU A 252 1.57 8.88 -15.87
CA LEU A 252 2.95 8.89 -15.42
C LEU A 252 3.32 10.29 -14.90
N CYS A 253 4.22 10.36 -13.92
CA CYS A 253 4.74 11.64 -13.46
C CYS A 253 5.58 12.32 -14.56
N SER A 254 5.74 13.63 -14.44
CA SER A 254 6.55 14.45 -15.35
C SER A 254 7.97 13.92 -15.52
N GLU A 255 8.56 13.42 -14.45
CA GLU A 255 9.91 12.91 -14.36
C GLU A 255 10.06 11.60 -15.14
N GLU A 256 9.09 10.68 -15.02
CA GLU A 256 9.07 9.45 -15.81
C GLU A 256 8.85 9.76 -17.31
N MET A 257 7.98 10.72 -17.64
CA MET A 257 7.78 11.16 -19.02
C MET A 257 9.06 11.77 -19.63
N ALA A 258 9.77 12.60 -18.86
CA ALA A 258 11.05 13.17 -19.27
C ALA A 258 12.13 12.09 -19.44
N PHE A 259 12.16 11.09 -18.53
CA PHE A 259 13.02 9.92 -18.66
C PHE A 259 12.73 9.15 -19.95
N LEU A 260 11.46 8.87 -20.27
CA LEU A 260 11.07 8.13 -21.47
C LEU A 260 11.54 8.84 -22.75
N GLY A 261 11.42 10.17 -22.82
CA GLY A 261 11.93 10.95 -23.95
C GLY A 261 13.44 10.82 -24.16
N LYS A 262 14.21 10.65 -23.08
CA LYS A 262 15.66 10.41 -23.13
C LYS A 262 15.99 8.95 -23.45
N ARG A 263 15.36 8.01 -22.73
CA ARG A 263 15.62 6.56 -22.85
C ARG A 263 15.28 6.04 -24.24
N LYS A 264 14.21 6.54 -24.88
CA LYS A 264 13.85 6.14 -26.25
C LYS A 264 14.99 6.32 -27.25
N ARG A 265 15.86 7.33 -27.08
CA ARG A 265 17.02 7.54 -27.95
C ARG A 265 18.07 6.44 -27.81
N TYR A 266 18.31 5.99 -26.57
CA TYR A 266 19.18 4.85 -26.29
C TYR A 266 18.61 3.57 -26.89
N VAL A 267 17.31 3.31 -26.68
CA VAL A 267 16.62 2.13 -27.20
C VAL A 267 16.62 2.12 -28.73
N ALA A 268 16.33 3.25 -29.39
CA ALA A 268 16.36 3.38 -30.84
C ALA A 268 17.75 3.08 -31.42
N SER A 269 18.80 3.66 -30.82
CA SER A 269 20.18 3.44 -31.23
C SER A 269 20.61 1.98 -31.04
N ALA A 270 20.26 1.37 -29.89
CA ALA A 270 20.56 -0.03 -29.61
C ALA A 270 19.86 -0.97 -30.59
N LEU A 271 18.56 -0.78 -30.84
CA LEU A 271 17.79 -1.58 -31.80
C LEU A 271 18.33 -1.44 -33.23
N LYS A 272 18.73 -0.22 -33.64
CA LYS A 272 19.38 0.01 -34.93
C LYS A 272 20.66 -0.81 -35.07
N ASN A 273 21.50 -0.81 -34.03
CA ASN A 273 22.78 -1.53 -34.03
C ASN A 273 22.58 -3.05 -34.02
N VAL A 274 21.66 -3.54 -33.18
CA VAL A 274 21.37 -4.98 -33.04
C VAL A 274 20.77 -5.57 -34.33
N PHE A 275 19.87 -4.83 -34.99
CA PHE A 275 19.19 -5.32 -36.20
C PHE A 275 19.80 -4.81 -37.51
N HIS A 276 20.91 -4.07 -37.45
CA HIS A 276 21.57 -3.45 -38.60
C HIS A 276 20.58 -2.69 -39.51
N LEU A 277 19.70 -1.89 -38.90
CA LEU A 277 18.67 -1.14 -39.63
C LEU A 277 19.31 -0.06 -40.50
N GLN A 278 18.86 0.05 -41.75
CA GLN A 278 19.37 1.06 -42.68
C GLN A 278 19.01 2.49 -42.29
N GLN A 279 17.85 2.68 -41.66
CA GLN A 279 17.31 3.97 -41.25
C GLN A 279 17.16 4.02 -39.73
N ASP A 280 17.24 5.24 -39.17
CA ASP A 280 16.95 5.49 -37.77
C ASP A 280 15.47 5.24 -37.48
N LEU A 281 15.20 4.64 -36.31
CA LEU A 281 13.84 4.43 -35.82
C LEU A 281 13.23 5.77 -35.39
N GLN A 282 12.00 6.01 -35.82
CA GLN A 282 11.20 7.15 -35.33
C GLN A 282 10.67 6.85 -33.92
N ASP A 283 10.39 7.89 -33.13
CA ASP A 283 9.98 7.77 -31.71
C ASP A 283 8.74 6.86 -31.46
N PHE A 284 7.85 6.74 -32.45
CA PHE A 284 6.66 5.88 -32.39
C PHE A 284 6.94 4.42 -32.79
N GLU A 285 8.05 4.16 -33.48
CA GLU A 285 8.48 2.80 -33.87
C GLU A 285 9.28 2.10 -32.77
N VAL A 286 9.79 2.85 -31.78
CA VAL A 286 10.59 2.34 -30.68
C VAL A 286 9.68 1.59 -29.68
N PRO A 287 9.79 0.25 -29.58
CA PRO A 287 9.00 -0.52 -28.64
C PRO A 287 9.46 -0.28 -27.19
N VAL A 288 8.52 -0.30 -26.26
CA VAL A 288 8.79 -0.29 -24.82
C VAL A 288 9.06 -1.72 -24.37
N VAL A 289 10.33 -2.01 -24.06
CA VAL A 289 10.77 -3.31 -23.56
C VAL A 289 10.94 -3.25 -22.05
N ALA A 290 10.36 -4.19 -21.33
CA ALA A 290 10.47 -4.28 -19.87
C ALA A 290 11.05 -5.63 -19.43
N ILE A 291 11.96 -5.61 -18.46
CA ILE A 291 12.35 -6.80 -17.71
C ILE A 291 11.44 -6.91 -16.49
N ILE A 292 10.84 -8.09 -16.31
CA ILE A 292 10.16 -8.45 -15.06
C ILE A 292 10.81 -9.66 -14.45
N THR A 293 10.78 -9.71 -13.13
CA THR A 293 11.45 -10.75 -12.38
C THR A 293 10.57 -11.34 -11.29
N THR A 294 10.91 -12.55 -10.84
CA THR A 294 10.33 -13.15 -9.62
C THR A 294 11.30 -13.06 -8.45
N GLY A 295 10.80 -13.02 -7.23
CA GLY A 295 11.61 -13.12 -6.01
C GLY A 295 12.18 -14.52 -5.77
N GLY A 296 13.21 -14.58 -4.92
CA GLY A 296 13.85 -15.85 -4.52
C GLY A 296 15.15 -15.69 -3.74
N GLY A 297 15.31 -14.62 -2.96
CA GLY A 297 16.52 -14.38 -2.16
C GLY A 297 17.81 -14.29 -2.96
N LEU A 298 18.88 -14.85 -2.40
CA LEU A 298 20.23 -14.84 -3.00
C LEU A 298 20.25 -15.50 -4.38
N LYS A 299 19.42 -16.52 -4.60
CA LYS A 299 19.27 -17.17 -5.91
C LYS A 299 18.78 -16.18 -6.96
N SER A 300 17.71 -15.45 -6.67
CA SER A 300 17.17 -14.46 -7.60
C SER A 300 18.12 -13.27 -7.80
N MET A 301 18.88 -12.90 -6.76
CA MET A 301 19.92 -11.88 -6.85
C MET A 301 21.02 -12.29 -7.85
N THR A 302 21.62 -13.46 -7.65
CA THR A 302 22.66 -14.01 -8.53
C THR A 302 22.13 -14.27 -9.94
N GLY A 303 20.92 -14.82 -10.06
CA GLY A 303 20.30 -15.10 -11.35
C GLY A 303 20.04 -13.84 -12.18
N LEU A 304 19.66 -12.74 -11.52
CA LEU A 304 19.48 -11.45 -12.20
C LEU A 304 20.80 -10.89 -12.74
N TYR A 305 21.89 -10.96 -11.98
CA TYR A 305 23.21 -10.57 -12.49
C TYR A 305 23.59 -11.35 -13.75
N GLY A 306 23.41 -12.68 -13.74
CA GLY A 306 23.73 -13.51 -14.91
C GLY A 306 22.84 -13.19 -16.10
N SER A 307 21.54 -12.98 -15.87
CA SER A 307 20.59 -12.63 -16.94
C SER A 307 20.93 -11.27 -17.57
N LEU A 308 21.26 -10.27 -16.76
CA LEU A 308 21.67 -8.94 -17.24
C LEU A 308 23.01 -8.98 -17.98
N MET A 309 23.96 -9.80 -17.51
CA MET A 309 25.22 -10.05 -18.22
C MET A 309 24.96 -10.66 -19.61
N GLY A 310 24.06 -11.65 -19.70
CA GLY A 310 23.65 -12.22 -20.98
C GLY A 310 23.05 -11.18 -21.92
N LEU A 311 22.12 -10.36 -21.44
CA LEU A 311 21.52 -9.27 -22.24
C LEU A 311 22.56 -8.23 -22.67
N LYS A 312 23.52 -7.89 -21.80
CA LYS A 312 24.61 -6.97 -22.13
C LYS A 312 25.51 -7.53 -23.23
N LYS A 313 25.90 -8.80 -23.15
CA LYS A 313 26.71 -9.49 -24.18
C LYS A 313 26.00 -9.59 -25.53
N LEU A 314 24.67 -9.60 -25.54
CA LEU A 314 23.85 -9.54 -26.76
C LEU A 314 23.60 -8.10 -27.26
N ASN A 315 24.11 -7.07 -26.59
CA ASN A 315 23.79 -5.66 -26.83
C ASN A 315 22.28 -5.34 -26.73
N LEU A 316 21.53 -6.13 -25.95
CA LEU A 316 20.09 -5.99 -25.75
C LEU A 316 19.72 -5.21 -24.48
N LEU A 317 20.67 -5.03 -23.56
CA LEU A 317 20.40 -4.31 -22.30
C LEU A 317 19.99 -2.84 -22.54
N ASP A 318 20.57 -2.19 -23.54
CA ASP A 318 20.21 -0.82 -23.92
C ASP A 318 18.85 -0.72 -24.63
N CYS A 319 18.31 -1.84 -25.12
CA CYS A 319 16.95 -1.90 -25.66
C CYS A 319 15.88 -1.87 -24.55
N VAL A 320 16.25 -2.07 -23.29
CA VAL A 320 15.31 -2.17 -22.16
C VAL A 320 14.94 -0.77 -21.65
N THR A 321 13.66 -0.47 -21.54
CA THR A 321 13.13 0.78 -20.97
C THR A 321 12.92 0.69 -19.47
N TYR A 322 12.39 -0.44 -18.98
CA TYR A 322 12.07 -0.66 -17.58
C TYR A 322 12.67 -1.95 -17.04
N ILE A 323 13.05 -1.95 -15.76
CA ILE A 323 13.38 -3.17 -15.01
C ILE A 323 12.58 -3.20 -13.71
N SER A 324 11.75 -4.22 -13.53
CA SER A 324 10.91 -4.38 -12.35
C SER A 324 11.37 -5.56 -11.49
N GLY A 325 11.42 -5.33 -10.18
CA GLY A 325 11.91 -6.31 -9.22
C GLY A 325 11.12 -6.38 -7.92
N LEU A 326 11.18 -7.56 -7.31
CA LEU A 326 10.61 -7.86 -5.99
C LEU A 326 11.53 -8.80 -5.20
N SER A 327 11.44 -8.77 -3.87
CA SER A 327 12.24 -9.63 -2.99
C SER A 327 13.74 -9.59 -3.33
N GLY A 328 14.41 -10.73 -3.41
CA GLY A 328 15.86 -10.80 -3.65
C GLY A 328 16.39 -10.12 -4.93
N THR A 329 15.57 -9.90 -5.95
CA THR A 329 16.01 -9.16 -7.17
C THR A 329 16.19 -7.67 -6.91
N THR A 330 15.49 -7.13 -5.90
CA THR A 330 15.68 -5.75 -5.45
C THR A 330 17.08 -5.52 -4.87
N TRP A 331 17.75 -6.58 -4.40
CA TRP A 331 19.12 -6.49 -3.89
C TRP A 331 20.13 -6.23 -5.01
N THR A 332 19.98 -6.92 -6.14
CA THR A 332 20.76 -6.67 -7.36
C THR A 332 20.51 -5.26 -7.90
N MET A 333 19.25 -4.87 -8.03
CA MET A 333 18.89 -3.53 -8.51
C MET A 333 19.45 -2.45 -7.58
N ALA A 334 19.24 -2.55 -6.26
CA ALA A 334 19.78 -1.56 -5.32
C ALA A 334 21.31 -1.45 -5.34
N ASN A 335 22.04 -2.53 -5.66
CA ASN A 335 23.50 -2.47 -5.82
C ASN A 335 23.91 -1.80 -7.14
N LEU A 336 23.29 -2.18 -8.26
CA LEU A 336 23.59 -1.64 -9.59
C LEU A 336 23.32 -0.14 -9.66
N TYR A 337 22.17 0.30 -9.16
CA TYR A 337 21.74 1.71 -9.25
C TYR A 337 22.47 2.65 -8.28
N ARG A 338 23.51 2.19 -7.58
CA ARG A 338 24.49 3.06 -6.91
C ARG A 338 25.47 3.68 -7.90
N ASP A 339 25.67 3.05 -9.05
CA ASP A 339 26.48 3.59 -10.14
C ASP A 339 25.57 4.19 -11.20
N ALA A 340 25.71 5.51 -11.42
CA ALA A 340 24.92 6.26 -12.39
C ALA A 340 25.04 5.72 -13.83
N TYR A 341 26.07 4.93 -14.16
CA TYR A 341 26.32 4.40 -15.50
C TYR A 341 26.49 2.87 -15.52
N TRP A 342 25.90 2.17 -14.56
CA TRP A 342 26.12 0.72 -14.39
C TRP A 342 25.87 -0.10 -15.66
N SER A 343 24.83 0.21 -16.45
CA SER A 343 24.51 -0.56 -17.67
C SER A 343 25.47 -0.27 -18.82
N GLN A 344 26.13 0.89 -18.79
CA GLN A 344 27.10 1.33 -19.80
C GLN A 344 28.51 0.78 -19.53
N LYS A 345 28.80 0.39 -18.29
CA LYS A 345 30.07 -0.22 -17.86
C LYS A 345 30.01 -1.75 -17.85
N ASP A 346 31.16 -2.39 -17.69
CA ASP A 346 31.21 -3.82 -17.40
C ASP A 346 30.56 -4.12 -16.04
N LEU A 347 29.78 -5.21 -15.96
CA LEU A 347 29.13 -5.64 -14.74
C LEU A 347 30.07 -6.43 -13.82
N ASP A 348 31.26 -6.81 -14.29
CA ASP A 348 32.23 -7.63 -13.54
C ASP A 348 32.57 -7.07 -12.15
N SER A 349 32.69 -5.74 -12.01
CA SER A 349 32.97 -5.13 -10.71
C SER A 349 31.80 -5.32 -9.72
N HIS A 350 30.56 -5.11 -10.18
CA HIS A 350 29.36 -5.30 -9.36
C HIS A 350 29.14 -6.78 -9.02
N ILE A 351 29.38 -7.68 -9.98
CA ILE A 351 29.29 -9.12 -9.79
C ILE A 351 30.35 -9.61 -8.82
N GLY A 352 31.59 -9.13 -8.94
CA GLY A 352 32.68 -9.48 -8.03
C GLY A 352 32.39 -9.06 -6.59
N GLU A 353 31.87 -7.85 -6.39
CA GLU A 353 31.41 -7.40 -5.06
C GLU A 353 30.24 -8.26 -4.58
N ALA A 354 29.21 -8.48 -5.40
CA ALA A 354 28.07 -9.31 -5.03
C ALA A 354 28.47 -10.76 -4.72
N GLN A 355 29.46 -11.33 -5.40
CA GLN A 355 30.02 -12.66 -5.12
C GLN A 355 30.71 -12.67 -3.76
N LYS A 356 31.63 -11.73 -3.50
CA LYS A 356 32.30 -11.58 -2.20
C LYS A 356 31.28 -11.48 -1.08
N GLN A 357 30.23 -10.68 -1.28
CA GLN A 357 29.16 -10.53 -0.31
C GLN A 357 28.32 -11.81 -0.20
N ALA A 358 28.02 -12.54 -1.27
CA ALA A 358 27.29 -13.79 -1.22
C ALA A 358 28.04 -14.93 -0.52
N THR A 359 29.37 -14.94 -0.56
CA THR A 359 30.21 -16.04 -0.05
C THR A 359 30.79 -15.79 1.34
N LYS A 360 30.80 -14.53 1.80
CA LYS A 360 31.32 -14.17 3.13
C LYS A 360 30.59 -14.89 4.28
N CYS A 361 31.31 -15.09 5.38
CA CYS A 361 30.74 -15.64 6.61
C CYS A 361 29.69 -14.69 7.22
N LYS A 362 28.50 -15.23 7.53
CA LYS A 362 27.36 -14.44 8.05
C LYS A 362 27.28 -14.41 9.57
N MET A 363 28.10 -15.19 10.28
CA MET A 363 28.06 -15.29 11.76
C MET A 363 28.31 -13.96 12.47
N GLY A 364 29.13 -13.08 11.88
CA GLY A 364 29.38 -11.74 12.41
C GLY A 364 28.14 -10.84 12.45
N CYS A 365 27.06 -11.18 11.74
CA CYS A 365 25.76 -10.49 11.81
C CYS A 365 25.15 -10.54 13.22
N PHE A 366 25.51 -11.55 14.01
CA PHE A 366 25.00 -11.78 15.36
C PHE A 366 26.04 -11.46 16.45
N SER A 367 27.15 -10.81 16.10
CA SER A 367 28.14 -10.39 17.11
C SER A 367 27.54 -9.33 18.04
N MET A 368 28.04 -9.25 19.27
CA MET A 368 27.54 -8.27 20.24
C MET A 368 27.70 -6.83 19.76
N ASP A 369 28.79 -6.51 19.04
CA ASP A 369 29.00 -5.18 18.48
C ASP A 369 28.00 -4.85 17.36
N ARG A 370 27.64 -5.84 16.53
CA ARG A 370 26.58 -5.66 15.53
C ARG A 370 25.20 -5.52 16.16
N MET A 371 24.88 -6.30 17.19
CA MET A 371 23.61 -6.16 17.93
C MET A 371 23.48 -4.78 18.59
N LYS A 372 24.56 -4.24 19.18
CA LYS A 372 24.61 -2.86 19.70
C LYS A 372 24.40 -1.83 18.59
N TYR A 373 25.02 -2.03 17.42
CA TYR A 373 24.81 -1.17 16.26
C TYR A 373 23.35 -1.18 15.79
N TYR A 374 22.72 -2.35 15.67
CA TYR A 374 21.31 -2.45 15.28
C TYR A 374 20.40 -1.73 16.26
N ASN A 375 20.58 -1.97 17.56
CA ASN A 375 19.81 -1.28 18.59
C ASN A 375 19.98 0.24 18.50
N LYS A 376 21.21 0.74 18.31
CA LYS A 376 21.48 2.17 18.12
C LYS A 376 20.73 2.73 16.89
N GLN A 377 20.77 2.04 15.76
CA GLN A 377 20.07 2.48 14.53
C GLN A 377 18.54 2.43 14.68
N LEU A 378 17.99 1.44 15.37
CA LEU A 378 16.55 1.36 15.64
C LEU A 378 16.10 2.44 16.61
N CYS A 379 16.87 2.72 17.67
CA CYS A 379 16.59 3.86 18.57
C CYS A 379 16.62 5.19 17.82
N GLN A 380 17.65 5.43 17.00
CA GLN A 380 17.73 6.63 16.17
C GLN A 380 16.52 6.75 15.23
N ARG A 381 16.14 5.66 14.55
CA ARG A 381 14.99 5.64 13.66
C ARG A 381 13.67 5.93 14.39
N LYS A 382 13.53 5.46 15.63
CA LYS A 382 12.40 5.77 16.50
C LYS A 382 12.40 7.25 16.92
N GLU A 383 13.55 7.81 17.25
CA GLU A 383 13.73 9.25 17.57
C GLU A 383 13.41 10.14 16.36
N GLU A 384 13.73 9.70 15.14
CA GLU A 384 13.36 10.36 13.89
C GLU A 384 11.84 10.33 13.63
N GLY A 385 11.07 9.56 14.39
CA GLY A 385 9.61 9.50 14.32
C GLY A 385 9.05 8.29 13.59
N TYR A 386 9.89 7.34 13.15
CA TYR A 386 9.41 6.11 12.52
C TYR A 386 8.94 5.08 13.55
N ARG A 387 7.92 4.30 13.20
CA ARG A 387 7.56 3.10 13.94
C ARG A 387 8.53 1.98 13.56
N THR A 388 9.21 1.42 14.56
CA THR A 388 10.17 0.33 14.36
C THR A 388 9.49 -1.03 14.53
N SER A 389 9.78 -1.94 13.62
CA SER A 389 9.30 -3.32 13.55
C SER A 389 10.47 -4.30 13.41
N PHE A 390 10.20 -5.61 13.40
CA PHE A 390 11.21 -6.61 13.06
C PHE A 390 11.74 -6.43 11.63
N ILE A 391 10.94 -5.88 10.71
CA ILE A 391 11.36 -5.62 9.34
C ILE A 391 12.47 -4.56 9.28
N ASP A 392 12.47 -3.60 10.20
CA ASP A 392 13.55 -2.62 10.29
C ASP A 392 14.87 -3.26 10.74
N LEU A 393 14.80 -4.21 11.68
CA LEU A 393 15.96 -5.03 12.07
C LEU A 393 16.43 -5.90 10.89
N TRP A 394 15.49 -6.53 10.19
CA TRP A 394 15.80 -7.33 9.00
C TRP A 394 16.47 -6.50 7.90
N GLY A 395 16.03 -5.27 7.66
CA GLY A 395 16.69 -4.34 6.74
C GLY A 395 18.15 -4.05 7.11
N LEU A 396 18.44 -3.88 8.42
CA LEU A 396 19.82 -3.73 8.91
C LEU A 396 20.64 -5.02 8.78
N MET A 397 20.01 -6.18 8.94
CA MET A 397 20.66 -7.47 8.68
C MET A 397 20.97 -7.63 7.19
N ILE A 398 20.04 -7.30 6.29
CA ILE A 398 20.26 -7.28 4.84
C ILE A 398 21.42 -6.33 4.48
N GLU A 399 21.48 -5.14 5.08
CA GLU A 399 22.61 -4.22 4.92
C GLU A 399 23.95 -4.91 5.24
N TYR A 400 24.02 -5.65 6.36
CA TYR A 400 25.21 -6.43 6.72
C TYR A 400 25.45 -7.60 5.75
N LEU A 401 24.40 -8.27 5.26
CA LEU A 401 24.53 -9.39 4.35
C LEU A 401 25.09 -8.98 2.99
N LEU A 402 24.71 -7.78 2.52
CA LEU A 402 25.01 -7.26 1.18
C LEU A 402 26.16 -6.25 1.14
N ASN A 403 26.62 -5.73 2.27
CA ASN A 403 27.69 -4.72 2.33
C ASN A 403 28.65 -4.98 3.50
N ASP A 404 29.87 -4.43 3.41
CA ASP A 404 30.86 -4.53 4.50
C ASP A 404 30.60 -3.55 5.66
N GLY A 405 29.82 -2.50 5.41
CA GLY A 405 29.55 -1.43 6.35
C GLY A 405 28.15 -0.84 6.21
N LYS A 406 27.96 0.32 6.85
CA LYS A 406 26.74 1.11 6.72
C LYS A 406 26.60 1.56 5.28
N ASP A 407 25.44 1.32 4.70
CA ASP A 407 25.06 1.84 3.39
C ASP A 407 24.18 3.08 3.58
N PRO A 408 24.66 4.30 3.26
CA PRO A 408 23.87 5.52 3.43
C PRO A 408 22.87 5.76 2.30
N HIS A 409 22.95 5.01 1.20
CA HIS A 409 22.21 5.31 -0.02
C HIS A 409 20.69 5.25 0.16
N LYS A 410 19.99 6.05 -0.66
CA LYS A 410 18.53 6.18 -0.65
C LYS A 410 17.94 5.88 -2.03
N LEU A 411 16.62 5.76 -2.10
CA LEU A 411 15.94 5.48 -3.36
C LEU A 411 15.91 6.71 -4.27
N SER A 412 15.72 7.91 -3.71
CA SER A 412 15.74 9.17 -4.49
C SER A 412 17.09 9.42 -5.17
N GLU A 413 18.20 8.98 -4.58
CA GLU A 413 19.55 9.15 -5.12
C GLU A 413 19.75 8.36 -6.44
N GLN A 414 18.96 7.32 -6.69
CA GLN A 414 18.99 6.58 -7.95
C GLN A 414 18.52 7.39 -9.16
N GLN A 415 17.94 8.58 -8.95
CA GLN A 415 17.63 9.51 -10.05
C GLN A 415 18.88 9.90 -10.85
N GLU A 416 20.07 9.88 -10.23
CA GLU A 416 21.34 10.11 -10.93
C GLU A 416 21.60 9.06 -12.01
N ALA A 417 21.18 7.82 -11.79
CA ALA A 417 21.27 6.72 -12.75
C ALA A 417 20.26 6.83 -13.91
N LEU A 418 19.43 7.87 -13.94
CA LEU A 418 18.35 8.06 -14.90
C LEU A 418 18.40 9.42 -15.60
N CYS A 419 19.27 10.32 -15.15
CA CYS A 419 19.29 11.72 -15.56
C CYS A 419 19.43 11.89 -17.09
N ASP A 420 20.13 10.98 -17.76
CA ASP A 420 20.35 10.99 -19.21
C ASP A 420 19.58 9.89 -19.94
N GLY A 421 18.78 9.07 -19.24
CA GLY A 421 18.16 7.87 -19.80
C GLY A 421 19.16 6.74 -20.06
N GLN A 422 20.32 6.79 -19.42
CA GLN A 422 21.45 5.88 -19.64
C GLN A 422 21.22 4.47 -19.09
N ASN A 423 20.34 4.30 -18.09
CA ASN A 423 19.92 2.99 -17.60
C ASN A 423 18.39 2.82 -17.75
N PRO A 424 17.85 1.59 -17.73
CA PRO A 424 16.42 1.36 -17.59
C PRO A 424 15.87 1.98 -16.29
N LEU A 425 14.59 2.35 -16.23
CA LEU A 425 13.97 2.81 -14.98
C LEU A 425 13.75 1.62 -14.02
N PRO A 426 14.29 1.65 -12.79
CA PRO A 426 14.05 0.62 -11.80
C PRO A 426 12.69 0.82 -11.14
N ILE A 427 11.91 -0.25 -11.09
CA ILE A 427 10.62 -0.29 -10.40
C ILE A 427 10.68 -1.39 -9.34
N TYR A 428 10.44 -1.04 -8.08
CA TYR A 428 10.39 -1.99 -6.97
C TYR A 428 8.93 -2.19 -6.55
N VAL A 429 8.56 -3.43 -6.21
CA VAL A 429 7.16 -3.80 -5.96
C VAL A 429 6.97 -4.32 -4.55
N SER A 430 5.92 -3.84 -3.88
CA SER A 430 5.42 -4.40 -2.62
C SER A 430 3.90 -4.50 -2.62
N VAL A 431 3.35 -5.11 -1.56
CA VAL A 431 1.90 -5.19 -1.35
C VAL A 431 1.56 -4.54 -0.02
N SER A 432 0.60 -3.61 -0.06
CA SER A 432 -0.04 -3.03 1.11
C SER A 432 -1.11 -4.00 1.64
N VAL A 433 -1.13 -4.19 2.96
CA VAL A 433 -2.08 -5.05 3.67
C VAL A 433 -2.66 -4.28 4.86
N ARG A 434 -3.80 -4.75 5.36
CA ARG A 434 -4.43 -4.23 6.56
C ARG A 434 -4.42 -5.26 7.68
N ASP A 435 -4.21 -4.76 8.89
CA ASP A 435 -4.37 -5.55 10.10
C ASP A 435 -5.82 -6.08 10.19
N ASN A 436 -6.03 -7.24 10.79
CA ASN A 436 -7.33 -7.93 10.89
C ASN A 436 -7.89 -8.50 9.57
N TYR A 437 -7.18 -8.40 8.45
CA TYR A 437 -7.55 -9.03 7.18
C TYR A 437 -6.48 -10.02 6.71
N SER A 438 -6.91 -11.12 6.09
CA SER A 438 -6.00 -12.01 5.37
C SER A 438 -5.50 -11.32 4.11
N THR A 439 -4.32 -11.70 3.60
CA THR A 439 -3.80 -11.15 2.33
C THR A 439 -4.76 -11.45 1.17
N ASN A 440 -5.52 -12.55 1.24
CA ASN A 440 -6.51 -12.85 0.21
C ASN A 440 -7.69 -11.87 0.24
N ASP A 441 -8.15 -11.50 1.44
CA ASP A 441 -9.29 -10.60 1.62
C ASP A 441 -8.93 -9.13 1.33
N PHE A 442 -7.72 -8.69 1.70
CA PHE A 442 -7.23 -7.34 1.41
C PHE A 442 -5.74 -7.28 1.07
N LYS A 443 -5.44 -6.66 -0.07
CA LYS A 443 -4.11 -6.49 -0.67
C LYS A 443 -4.16 -5.38 -1.71
N GLU A 444 -3.12 -4.56 -1.80
CA GLU A 444 -3.03 -3.51 -2.82
C GLU A 444 -1.60 -3.36 -3.32
N TRP A 445 -1.41 -3.31 -4.64
CA TRP A 445 -0.09 -3.15 -5.24
C TRP A 445 0.49 -1.76 -4.97
N VAL A 446 1.72 -1.74 -4.46
CA VAL A 446 2.50 -0.53 -4.24
C VAL A 446 3.72 -0.53 -5.15
N GLU A 447 3.89 0.57 -5.86
CA GLU A 447 5.01 0.81 -6.77
C GLU A 447 5.99 1.78 -6.12
N PHE A 448 7.29 1.51 -6.28
CA PHE A 448 8.38 2.39 -5.86
C PHE A 448 9.30 2.63 -7.05
N THR A 449 9.55 3.90 -7.35
CA THR A 449 10.54 4.34 -8.33
C THR A 449 11.46 5.37 -7.67
N PRO A 450 12.57 5.77 -8.31
CA PRO A 450 13.37 6.88 -7.82
C PRO A 450 12.60 8.22 -7.80
N TYR A 451 11.52 8.35 -8.58
CA TYR A 451 10.72 9.58 -8.68
C TYR A 451 9.56 9.62 -7.68
N GLU A 452 8.76 8.56 -7.65
CA GLU A 452 7.55 8.49 -6.82
C GLU A 452 7.26 7.09 -6.27
N VAL A 453 6.50 7.06 -5.16
CA VAL A 453 5.97 5.87 -4.51
C VAL A 453 4.46 5.99 -4.43
N GLY A 454 3.71 4.95 -4.79
CA GLY A 454 2.25 5.04 -4.76
C GLY A 454 1.47 3.75 -4.93
N LEU A 455 0.15 3.88 -4.72
CA LEU A 455 -0.81 2.79 -4.83
C LEU A 455 -1.52 2.84 -6.18
N LEU A 456 -1.33 1.78 -6.99
CA LEU A 456 -1.82 1.73 -8.37
C LEU A 456 -3.34 1.86 -8.45
N LYS A 457 -4.05 1.25 -7.51
CA LYS A 457 -5.52 1.25 -7.42
C LYS A 457 -6.13 2.64 -7.33
N TYR A 458 -5.45 3.55 -6.64
CA TYR A 458 -5.96 4.88 -6.34
C TYR A 458 -5.39 5.98 -7.24
N GLY A 459 -4.34 5.68 -8.01
CA GLY A 459 -3.59 6.70 -8.74
C GLY A 459 -3.04 7.76 -7.78
N ALA A 460 -2.51 7.32 -6.64
CA ALA A 460 -2.10 8.19 -5.55
C ALA A 460 -0.63 7.98 -5.22
N PHE A 461 0.16 9.02 -5.43
CA PHE A 461 1.62 8.97 -5.38
C PHE A 461 2.20 10.09 -4.52
N VAL A 462 3.33 9.82 -3.90
CA VAL A 462 4.18 10.79 -3.19
C VAL A 462 5.57 10.78 -3.81
N ARG A 463 6.28 11.91 -3.73
CA ARG A 463 7.71 11.92 -4.03
C ARG A 463 8.45 10.91 -3.16
N THR A 464 9.43 10.22 -3.73
CA THR A 464 10.14 9.13 -3.06
C THR A 464 10.76 9.55 -1.73
N GLU A 465 11.37 10.74 -1.66
CA GLU A 465 11.97 11.28 -0.45
C GLU A 465 10.95 11.68 0.63
N HIS A 466 9.67 11.71 0.31
CA HIS A 466 8.59 11.96 1.26
C HIS A 466 7.94 10.66 1.78
N PHE A 467 8.24 9.50 1.19
CA PHE A 467 7.67 8.24 1.63
C PHE A 467 8.03 7.94 3.09
N GLY A 468 7.00 7.63 3.89
CA GLY A 468 7.11 7.44 5.35
C GLY A 468 6.87 8.69 6.19
N SER A 469 6.79 9.87 5.56
CA SER A 469 6.37 11.12 6.22
C SER A 469 4.89 11.15 6.53
N GLU A 470 4.45 12.08 7.38
CA GLU A 470 3.05 12.19 7.81
C GLU A 470 2.28 13.15 6.91
N PHE A 471 1.22 12.64 6.29
CA PHE A 471 0.31 13.41 5.45
C PHE A 471 -1.08 13.48 6.06
N PHE A 472 -1.83 14.50 5.66
CA PHE A 472 -3.26 14.58 5.90
C PHE A 472 -3.93 15.30 4.74
N MET A 473 -4.96 14.68 4.15
CA MET A 473 -5.69 15.26 3.00
C MET A 473 -4.75 15.74 1.88
N GLY A 474 -3.67 14.99 1.61
CA GLY A 474 -2.73 15.28 0.52
C GLY A 474 -1.63 16.25 0.80
N ARG A 475 -1.59 16.79 2.01
CA ARG A 475 -0.61 17.78 2.41
C ARG A 475 0.37 17.13 3.37
N LEU A 476 1.65 17.41 3.16
CA LEU A 476 2.74 16.98 4.00
C LEU A 476 2.73 17.83 5.27
N LEU A 477 2.30 17.26 6.40
CA LEU A 477 2.23 17.98 7.67
C LEU A 477 3.53 17.85 8.48
N LYS A 478 4.17 16.68 8.40
CA LYS A 478 5.47 16.45 9.04
C LYS A 478 6.37 15.62 8.15
N LYS A 479 7.41 16.27 7.64
CA LYS A 479 8.46 15.64 6.85
C LYS A 479 9.41 14.86 7.76
N LEU A 480 9.58 13.57 7.47
CA LEU A 480 10.59 12.72 8.09
C LEU A 480 11.82 12.61 7.16
N PRO A 481 13.01 12.29 7.69
CA PRO A 481 14.18 11.99 6.86
C PRO A 481 13.91 10.77 5.98
N GLU A 482 14.28 10.81 4.70
CA GLU A 482 14.11 9.67 3.79
C GLU A 482 14.83 8.42 4.33
N SER A 483 14.12 7.28 4.29
CA SER A 483 14.67 5.99 4.69
C SER A 483 15.85 5.57 3.81
N ARG A 484 16.93 5.11 4.46
CA ARG A 484 17.99 4.38 3.76
C ARG A 484 17.43 3.18 3.02
N ILE A 485 18.00 2.86 1.86
CA ILE A 485 17.50 1.84 0.96
C ILE A 485 17.44 0.44 1.61
N CYS A 486 18.29 0.17 2.60
CA CYS A 486 18.28 -1.10 3.34
C CYS A 486 16.96 -1.37 4.09
N TYR A 487 16.27 -0.34 4.59
CA TYR A 487 14.94 -0.51 5.19
C TYR A 487 13.89 -0.87 4.14
N LEU A 488 14.00 -0.30 2.93
CA LEU A 488 13.14 -0.66 1.79
C LEU A 488 13.45 -2.08 1.29
N GLN A 489 14.72 -2.48 1.20
CA GLN A 489 15.11 -3.86 0.89
C GLN A 489 14.59 -4.85 1.92
N GLY A 490 14.61 -4.49 3.22
CA GLY A 490 14.01 -5.28 4.28
C GLY A 490 12.50 -5.49 4.07
N MET A 491 11.78 -4.43 3.67
CA MET A 491 10.35 -4.50 3.34
C MET A 491 10.07 -5.32 2.08
N TRP A 492 10.76 -5.02 0.98
CA TRP A 492 10.60 -5.71 -0.30
C TRP A 492 10.95 -7.19 -0.21
N SER A 493 11.76 -7.59 0.78
CA SER A 493 12.16 -8.97 1.06
C SER A 493 11.67 -9.49 2.41
N SER A 494 10.53 -8.98 2.92
CA SER A 494 10.00 -9.39 4.21
C SER A 494 9.57 -10.87 4.28
N ILE A 495 9.49 -11.59 3.15
CA ILE A 495 9.22 -13.05 3.12
C ILE A 495 10.27 -13.88 3.85
N PHE A 496 11.45 -13.31 4.11
CA PHE A 496 12.49 -13.94 4.92
C PHE A 496 12.25 -13.86 6.43
N SER A 497 11.27 -13.07 6.88
CA SER A 497 10.98 -12.84 8.29
C SER A 497 9.86 -13.74 8.86
N VAL A 498 9.53 -14.83 8.17
CA VAL A 498 8.27 -15.59 8.36
C VAL A 498 8.17 -16.41 9.65
N ASN A 499 6.94 -16.43 10.20
CA ASN A 499 6.42 -17.12 11.40
C ASN A 499 5.37 -18.24 11.05
N LEU A 500 5.03 -19.07 12.05
CA LEU A 500 4.14 -20.25 12.13
C LEU A 500 2.89 -20.30 11.23
N LEU A 501 2.21 -19.18 10.96
CA LEU A 501 0.96 -19.15 10.18
C LEU A 501 1.16 -19.55 8.71
N GLN A 502 2.33 -19.29 8.13
CA GLN A 502 2.65 -19.77 6.79
C GLN A 502 2.94 -21.28 6.75
N ILE A 503 3.43 -21.86 7.85
CA ILE A 503 3.56 -23.33 7.98
C ILE A 503 2.16 -23.97 7.97
N TRP A 504 1.17 -23.30 8.55
CA TRP A 504 -0.21 -23.79 8.57
C TRP A 504 -1.01 -23.51 7.29
N GLY A 505 -0.76 -22.39 6.59
CA GLY A 505 -1.39 -22.07 5.30
C GLY A 505 -0.98 -22.99 4.14
N LEU A 506 0.08 -23.77 4.30
CA LEU A 506 0.50 -24.81 3.34
C LEU A 506 -0.25 -26.14 3.52
N SER A 507 -1.11 -26.26 4.55
CA SER A 507 -1.96 -27.45 4.76
C SER A 507 -3.24 -27.40 3.92
N HIS A 508 -3.40 -28.41 3.06
CA HIS A 508 -4.36 -28.49 1.96
C HIS A 508 -5.83 -28.75 2.35
N SER A 509 -6.31 -28.35 3.54
CA SER A 509 -7.70 -28.66 3.95
C SER A 509 -8.41 -27.62 4.82
N SER A 510 -8.03 -26.35 4.74
CA SER A 510 -8.54 -25.32 5.67
C SER A 510 -9.51 -24.28 5.08
N GLU A 511 -9.81 -24.33 3.78
CA GLU A 511 -10.59 -23.28 3.08
C GLU A 511 -12.01 -23.06 3.63
N ASP A 512 -12.73 -24.11 4.03
CA ASP A 512 -14.08 -24.00 4.60
C ASP A 512 -14.08 -23.56 6.07
N PHE A 513 -13.00 -23.85 6.80
CA PHE A 513 -12.83 -23.40 8.17
C PHE A 513 -12.53 -21.90 8.18
N TRP A 514 -11.55 -21.42 7.41
CA TRP A 514 -11.16 -20.01 7.38
C TRP A 514 -12.28 -19.09 6.88
N LYS A 515 -12.94 -19.43 5.76
CA LYS A 515 -14.08 -18.64 5.22
C LYS A 515 -15.20 -18.44 6.24
N ARG A 516 -15.41 -19.44 7.11
CA ARG A 516 -16.50 -19.44 8.11
C ARG A 516 -16.22 -18.57 9.34
N TRP A 517 -14.97 -18.22 9.60
CA TRP A 517 -14.54 -17.48 10.80
C TRP A 517 -13.88 -16.12 10.50
N THR A 518 -13.46 -15.84 9.25
CA THR A 518 -12.79 -14.58 8.87
C THR A 518 -13.65 -13.62 8.03
N GLN A 519 -14.74 -14.07 7.42
CA GLN A 519 -15.64 -13.20 6.63
C GLN A 519 -16.90 -12.85 7.42
N ASP A 520 -17.33 -11.59 7.32
CA ASP A 520 -18.64 -11.16 7.80
C ASP A 520 -19.73 -11.80 6.93
N ARG A 521 -20.83 -12.28 7.52
CA ARG A 521 -21.92 -12.86 6.74
C ARG A 521 -22.66 -11.75 6.01
N VAL A 522 -22.41 -11.64 4.71
CA VAL A 522 -23.03 -10.65 3.82
C VAL A 522 -24.29 -11.25 3.20
N GLU A 523 -25.45 -10.64 3.45
CA GLU A 523 -26.68 -10.98 2.74
C GLU A 523 -27.25 -9.72 2.04
N GLU A 524 -27.70 -9.89 0.80
CA GLU A 524 -28.38 -8.84 0.04
C GLU A 524 -29.82 -8.63 0.56
N VAL A 525 -30.27 -7.38 0.57
CA VAL A 525 -31.56 -6.94 1.13
C VAL A 525 -32.36 -6.14 0.11
N ASP A 526 -33.69 -6.34 0.11
CA ASP A 526 -34.64 -5.58 -0.69
C ASP A 526 -35.04 -4.26 0.01
N GLU A 527 -34.94 -3.13 -0.72
CA GLU A 527 -35.37 -1.78 -0.30
C GLU A 527 -36.85 -1.54 -0.70
N ASP A 528 -37.61 -0.81 0.12
CA ASP A 528 -39.01 -0.47 -0.15
C ASP A 528 -39.29 0.99 0.27
N PRO A 529 -39.65 1.89 -0.67
CA PRO A 529 -39.90 1.66 -2.12
C PRO A 529 -38.61 1.46 -2.94
N VAL A 530 -38.72 0.81 -4.11
CA VAL A 530 -37.59 0.65 -5.06
C VAL A 530 -37.23 2.02 -5.65
N LEU A 531 -36.05 2.52 -5.31
CA LEU A 531 -35.52 3.77 -5.87
C LEU A 531 -34.90 3.54 -7.27
N PRO A 532 -34.87 4.56 -8.16
CA PRO A 532 -34.28 4.43 -9.48
C PRO A 532 -32.78 4.09 -9.39
N THR A 533 -32.37 2.97 -9.96
CA THR A 533 -30.99 2.48 -9.92
C THR A 533 -30.15 3.10 -11.04
N ARG A 534 -29.03 3.72 -10.70
CA ARG A 534 -27.97 4.07 -11.67
C ARG A 534 -27.06 2.87 -11.91
N PRO A 535 -26.43 2.74 -13.10
CA PRO A 535 -25.35 1.77 -13.28
C PRO A 535 -24.25 2.06 -12.25
N HIS A 536 -23.82 1.02 -11.50
CA HIS A 536 -22.75 1.07 -10.47
C HIS A 536 -23.10 1.63 -9.08
N GLU A 537 -24.37 1.82 -8.73
CA GLU A 537 -24.78 2.07 -7.34
C GLU A 537 -24.57 0.84 -6.42
N LEU A 538 -24.07 1.07 -5.20
CA LEU A 538 -23.92 0.00 -4.21
C LEU A 538 -25.30 -0.36 -3.64
N ARG A 539 -25.66 -1.66 -3.72
CA ARG A 539 -26.89 -2.18 -3.10
C ARG A 539 -26.81 -2.05 -1.58
N THR A 540 -27.94 -1.82 -0.93
CA THR A 540 -28.02 -1.87 0.53
C THR A 540 -27.70 -3.30 0.99
N ARG A 541 -26.78 -3.41 1.94
CA ARG A 541 -26.31 -4.70 2.48
C ARG A 541 -26.56 -4.74 3.97
N MET A 542 -26.88 -5.93 4.46
CA MET A 542 -27.09 -6.19 5.88
C MET A 542 -26.02 -7.16 6.37
N TYR A 543 -25.39 -6.79 7.47
CA TYR A 543 -24.29 -7.56 8.07
C TYR A 543 -24.66 -7.98 9.48
N THR A 544 -24.23 -9.18 9.86
CA THR A 544 -24.11 -9.59 11.25
C THR A 544 -22.61 -9.69 11.55
N PRO A 545 -22.03 -8.80 12.37
CA PRO A 545 -20.61 -8.87 12.68
C PRO A 545 -20.29 -10.12 13.51
N PRO A 546 -19.04 -10.62 13.46
CA PRO A 546 -18.60 -11.74 14.27
C PRO A 546 -18.68 -11.40 15.78
N GLY A 547 -19.07 -12.37 16.60
CA GLY A 547 -19.07 -12.21 18.06
C GLY A 547 -17.66 -12.00 18.66
N PRO A 548 -17.55 -11.57 19.93
CA PRO A 548 -16.28 -11.21 20.57
C PRO A 548 -15.19 -12.28 20.52
N LEU A 549 -15.57 -13.56 20.56
CA LEU A 549 -14.64 -14.68 20.47
C LEU A 549 -14.03 -14.83 19.07
N SER A 550 -14.80 -14.53 18.01
CA SER A 550 -14.34 -14.58 16.63
C SER A 550 -13.47 -13.38 16.25
N SER A 551 -13.75 -12.19 16.80
CA SER A 551 -12.88 -11.02 16.61
C SER A 551 -11.55 -11.17 17.34
N ALA A 552 -11.56 -11.73 18.55
CA ALA A 552 -10.33 -12.06 19.29
C ALA A 552 -9.49 -13.12 18.57
N LEU A 553 -10.13 -14.18 18.04
CA LEU A 553 -9.46 -15.20 17.23
C LEU A 553 -8.89 -14.57 15.95
N ARG A 554 -9.67 -13.74 15.23
CA ARG A 554 -9.24 -13.01 14.03
C ARG A 554 -8.01 -12.15 14.34
N GLY A 555 -8.04 -11.35 15.41
CA GLY A 555 -6.91 -10.53 15.86
C GLY A 555 -5.65 -11.35 16.13
N ALA A 556 -5.76 -12.45 16.88
CA ALA A 556 -4.63 -13.34 17.17
C ALA A 556 -4.08 -14.04 15.91
N LEU A 557 -4.93 -14.35 14.94
CA LEU A 557 -4.58 -15.02 13.68
C LEU A 557 -4.03 -14.05 12.60
N THR A 558 -4.31 -12.76 12.72
CA THR A 558 -3.88 -11.73 11.77
C THR A 558 -2.71 -10.89 12.27
N ASP A 559 -2.20 -11.16 13.48
CA ASP A 559 -1.03 -10.46 14.01
C ASP A 559 0.23 -10.88 13.23
N ARG A 560 0.86 -9.92 12.53
CA ARG A 560 1.95 -10.16 11.59
C ARG A 560 3.24 -9.51 12.08
N PHE A 561 4.16 -10.32 12.58
CA PHE A 561 5.53 -9.89 12.89
C PHE A 561 6.34 -9.44 11.64
N SER A 562 5.88 -9.81 10.44
CA SER A 562 6.56 -9.60 9.14
C SER A 562 6.08 -8.38 8.34
N VAL A 563 5.40 -7.42 8.97
CA VAL A 563 4.82 -6.24 8.30
C VAL A 563 5.64 -4.99 8.64
N ALA A 564 6.12 -4.28 7.62
CA ALA A 564 6.66 -2.95 7.79
C ALA A 564 5.52 -1.95 7.96
N GLN A 565 5.65 -1.02 8.91
CA GLN A 565 4.63 0.00 9.16
C GLN A 565 5.15 1.39 8.82
N HIS A 566 4.55 2.00 7.81
CA HIS A 566 4.88 3.36 7.37
C HIS A 566 3.68 4.28 7.58
N HIS A 567 3.89 5.57 7.85
CA HIS A 567 2.78 6.51 7.93
C HIS A 567 1.95 6.48 6.65
N ASN A 568 0.64 6.44 6.81
CA ASN A 568 -0.29 6.34 5.70
C ASN A 568 -0.42 7.69 5.00
N PHE A 569 0.20 7.82 3.83
CA PHE A 569 0.09 9.06 3.05
C PHE A 569 -1.35 9.31 2.55
N LEU A 570 -2.22 8.29 2.52
CA LEU A 570 -3.65 8.45 2.22
C LEU A 570 -4.49 8.86 3.44
N LYS A 571 -3.89 9.21 4.59
CA LYS A 571 -4.65 9.58 5.79
C LYS A 571 -5.62 10.74 5.51
N GLY A 572 -6.88 10.51 5.86
CA GLY A 572 -7.99 11.44 5.68
C GLY A 572 -8.71 11.35 4.33
N TYR A 573 -8.13 10.73 3.29
CA TYR A 573 -8.73 10.77 1.95
C TYR A 573 -10.16 10.23 1.87
N GLN A 574 -10.93 10.86 0.98
CA GLN A 574 -12.30 10.47 0.70
C GLN A 574 -12.43 9.97 -0.74
N LEU A 575 -13.25 8.94 -0.96
CA LEU A 575 -13.52 8.39 -2.29
C LEU A 575 -14.56 9.24 -3.01
N HIS A 576 -14.39 9.43 -4.31
CA HIS A 576 -15.39 10.04 -5.17
C HIS A 576 -16.65 9.17 -5.24
N ASN A 577 -17.82 9.80 -5.42
CA ASN A 577 -19.11 9.11 -5.43
C ASN A 577 -19.22 8.02 -6.51
N ASN A 578 -18.51 8.24 -7.62
CA ASN A 578 -18.50 7.37 -8.80
C ASN A 578 -17.18 6.56 -8.90
N TYR A 579 -16.49 6.28 -7.80
CA TYR A 579 -15.21 5.58 -7.84
C TYR A 579 -15.27 4.19 -8.51
N LEU A 580 -16.43 3.53 -8.46
CA LEU A 580 -16.69 2.24 -9.12
C LEU A 580 -16.91 2.34 -10.64
N GLU A 581 -17.08 3.55 -11.18
CA GLU A 581 -17.13 3.80 -12.62
C GLU A 581 -15.72 4.06 -13.19
N ASN A 582 -14.73 4.31 -12.33
CA ASN A 582 -13.38 4.59 -12.77
C ASN A 582 -12.68 3.29 -13.23
N GLU A 583 -12.35 3.22 -14.52
CA GLU A 583 -11.73 2.04 -15.13
C GLU A 583 -10.40 1.65 -14.47
N HIS A 584 -9.59 2.64 -14.05
CA HIS A 584 -8.30 2.37 -13.41
C HIS A 584 -8.45 1.82 -12.00
N PHE A 585 -9.42 2.29 -11.21
CA PHE A 585 -9.75 1.67 -9.92
C PHE A 585 -10.25 0.24 -10.11
N CYS A 586 -11.18 0.05 -11.05
CA CYS A 586 -11.77 -1.24 -11.35
C CYS A 586 -10.77 -2.26 -11.89
N ARG A 587 -9.70 -1.82 -12.55
CA ARG A 587 -8.57 -2.66 -13.00
C ARG A 587 -7.84 -3.35 -11.85
N TRP A 588 -7.86 -2.76 -10.65
CA TRP A 588 -7.17 -3.27 -9.46
C TRP A 588 -8.16 -3.59 -8.32
N LYS A 589 -9.43 -3.84 -8.68
CA LYS A 589 -10.52 -4.12 -7.74
C LYS A 589 -10.56 -5.62 -7.42
N ASP A 590 -9.76 -6.04 -6.46
CA ASP A 590 -9.56 -7.44 -6.08
C ASP A 590 -9.75 -7.73 -4.57
N THR A 591 -10.33 -6.80 -3.81
CA THR A 591 -10.53 -6.94 -2.36
C THR A 591 -12.00 -6.87 -1.95
N VAL A 592 -12.32 -7.49 -0.80
CA VAL A 592 -13.68 -7.45 -0.24
C VAL A 592 -14.09 -6.02 0.16
N LEU A 593 -13.10 -5.21 0.56
CA LEU A 593 -13.30 -3.83 1.03
C LEU A 593 -13.57 -2.84 -0.10
N ASP A 594 -13.31 -3.21 -1.36
CA ASP A 594 -13.51 -2.31 -2.49
C ASP A 594 -14.97 -1.93 -2.70
N SER A 595 -15.88 -2.75 -2.18
CA SER A 595 -17.32 -2.48 -2.20
C SER A 595 -17.84 -1.93 -0.85
N GLN A 596 -16.94 -1.62 0.08
CA GLN A 596 -17.22 -1.09 1.43
C GLN A 596 -16.42 0.20 1.64
N PRO A 597 -16.83 1.31 1.00
CA PRO A 597 -16.03 2.53 0.95
C PRO A 597 -15.78 3.15 2.33
N ASN A 598 -16.69 2.99 3.32
CA ASN A 598 -16.41 3.44 4.69
C ASN A 598 -15.22 2.73 5.30
N GLN A 599 -15.13 1.41 5.12
CA GLN A 599 -14.00 0.63 5.61
C GLN A 599 -12.75 0.91 4.77
N LEU A 600 -12.89 1.08 3.46
CA LEU A 600 -11.77 1.47 2.59
C LEU A 600 -11.21 2.85 2.97
N MET A 601 -12.06 3.81 3.36
CA MET A 601 -11.68 5.16 3.82
C MET A 601 -11.29 5.21 5.31
N GLN A 602 -11.58 4.16 6.10
CA GLN A 602 -11.01 3.98 7.44
C GLN A 602 -9.52 3.68 7.30
N ASN A 603 -8.76 4.74 7.04
CA ASN A 603 -7.33 4.68 6.89
C ASN A 603 -6.73 4.64 8.30
N SER A 604 -6.12 3.51 8.64
CA SER A 604 -5.19 3.43 9.77
C SER A 604 -4.11 4.49 9.61
N ASP A 605 -3.57 4.96 10.74
CA ASP A 605 -2.45 5.92 10.75
C ASP A 605 -1.22 5.39 9.99
N HIS A 606 -1.14 4.06 9.79
CA HIS A 606 -0.03 3.38 9.15
C HIS A 606 -0.51 2.46 8.03
N LEU A 607 0.26 2.38 6.95
CA LEU A 607 0.18 1.36 5.92
C LEU A 607 1.06 0.17 6.33
N GLY A 608 0.48 -1.02 6.36
CA GLY A 608 1.22 -2.26 6.50
C GLY A 608 1.75 -2.70 5.14
N MET A 609 3.05 -2.94 4.99
CA MET A 609 3.66 -3.37 3.73
C MET A 609 4.43 -4.67 3.88
N ILE A 610 4.31 -5.51 2.85
CA ILE A 610 4.97 -6.82 2.77
C ILE A 610 5.56 -7.08 1.38
N ASP A 611 6.47 -8.06 1.30
CA ASP A 611 7.00 -8.61 0.06
C ASP A 611 5.85 -9.07 -0.87
N ALA A 612 5.91 -8.68 -2.14
CA ALA A 612 4.94 -9.09 -3.16
C ALA A 612 4.84 -10.61 -3.32
N GLY A 613 5.92 -11.35 -3.01
CA GLY A 613 5.97 -12.81 -3.01
C GLY A 613 4.97 -13.48 -2.07
N PHE A 614 4.44 -12.78 -1.06
CA PHE A 614 3.34 -13.28 -0.22
C PHE A 614 2.00 -13.39 -0.97
N PHE A 615 1.84 -12.67 -2.08
CA PHE A 615 0.63 -12.70 -2.90
C PHE A 615 0.87 -13.45 -4.22
N ILE A 616 1.53 -12.79 -5.18
CA ILE A 616 1.95 -13.39 -6.45
C ILE A 616 3.41 -13.03 -6.63
N ASN A 617 4.25 -14.04 -6.83
CA ASN A 617 5.69 -13.88 -7.01
C ASN A 617 6.02 -13.33 -8.41
N THR A 618 5.56 -12.11 -8.71
CA THR A 618 5.79 -11.39 -9.98
C THR A 618 5.87 -9.88 -9.73
N SER A 619 6.73 -9.20 -10.48
CA SER A 619 6.94 -7.74 -10.44
C SER A 619 6.24 -7.02 -11.61
N SER A 620 5.40 -7.71 -12.38
CA SER A 620 4.67 -7.17 -13.53
C SER A 620 3.58 -6.12 -13.27
N PRO A 621 2.88 -6.04 -12.10
CA PRO A 621 1.70 -5.16 -11.99
C PRO A 621 1.95 -3.68 -12.33
N PRO A 622 3.03 -3.02 -11.86
CA PRO A 622 3.39 -1.67 -12.31
C PRO A 622 3.52 -1.49 -13.83
N LEU A 623 4.01 -2.52 -14.52
CA LEU A 623 4.28 -2.45 -15.96
C LEU A 623 3.04 -2.71 -16.82
N LEU A 624 1.98 -3.26 -16.23
CA LEU A 624 0.68 -3.45 -16.87
C LEU A 624 -0.26 -2.24 -16.69
N ARG A 625 0.27 -1.11 -16.21
CA ARG A 625 -0.38 0.20 -16.30
C ARG A 625 -0.49 0.59 -17.78
N PRO A 626 -1.69 0.95 -18.29
CA PRO A 626 -1.87 1.32 -19.69
C PRO A 626 -0.91 2.42 -20.15
N GLN A 627 -0.57 3.35 -19.27
CA GLN A 627 0.25 4.52 -19.58
C GLN A 627 1.72 4.20 -19.87
N ARG A 628 2.20 3.00 -19.52
CA ARG A 628 3.57 2.55 -19.86
C ARG A 628 3.66 1.90 -21.23
N GLU A 629 2.53 1.51 -21.82
CA GLU A 629 2.46 0.92 -23.17
C GLU A 629 3.53 -0.16 -23.45
N VAL A 630 3.75 -1.07 -22.50
CA VAL A 630 4.79 -2.09 -22.64
C VAL A 630 4.46 -3.04 -23.80
N ASP A 631 5.36 -3.12 -24.78
CA ASP A 631 5.19 -3.98 -25.96
C ASP A 631 5.78 -5.37 -25.75
N VAL A 632 6.93 -5.44 -25.06
CA VAL A 632 7.67 -6.70 -24.83
C VAL A 632 8.04 -6.81 -23.37
N ILE A 633 7.75 -7.98 -22.79
CA ILE A 633 8.10 -8.35 -21.44
C ILE A 633 9.12 -9.49 -21.50
N ILE A 634 10.34 -9.25 -21.02
CA ILE A 634 11.33 -10.29 -20.71
C ILE A 634 11.05 -10.76 -19.28
N TYR A 635 10.34 -11.88 -19.15
CA TYR A 635 9.97 -12.49 -17.87
C TYR A 635 11.07 -13.44 -17.40
N LEU A 636 11.89 -12.98 -16.45
CA LEU A 636 12.95 -13.77 -15.80
C LEU A 636 12.41 -14.45 -14.53
N SER A 637 12.17 -15.76 -14.59
CA SER A 637 11.64 -16.52 -13.46
C SER A 637 12.73 -17.28 -12.70
N TYR A 638 12.93 -16.92 -11.44
CA TYR A 638 13.85 -17.58 -10.51
C TYR A 638 13.13 -18.53 -9.54
N THR A 639 11.87 -18.87 -9.82
CA THR A 639 11.09 -19.83 -9.04
C THR A 639 11.61 -21.26 -9.29
N THR A 640 11.80 -22.04 -8.21
CA THR A 640 12.27 -23.44 -8.27
C THR A 640 11.17 -24.39 -7.83
N GLY A 641 11.11 -25.59 -8.44
CA GLY A 641 10.08 -26.60 -8.17
C GLY A 641 8.93 -26.53 -9.18
N SER A 642 7.94 -25.66 -8.94
CA SER A 642 6.88 -25.38 -9.92
C SER A 642 7.21 -24.11 -10.71
N HIS A 643 8.10 -24.26 -11.70
CA HIS A 643 8.70 -23.16 -12.46
C HIS A 643 7.68 -22.25 -13.15
N THR A 644 6.48 -22.73 -13.47
CA THR A 644 5.39 -21.95 -14.11
C THR A 644 4.38 -21.37 -13.12
N SER A 645 4.32 -21.86 -11.87
CA SER A 645 3.26 -21.49 -10.93
C SER A 645 3.08 -19.98 -10.72
N SER A 646 4.17 -19.22 -10.69
CA SER A 646 4.13 -17.76 -10.55
C SER A 646 3.49 -17.10 -11.78
N LEU A 647 3.85 -17.58 -12.98
CA LEU A 647 3.31 -17.10 -14.26
C LEU A 647 1.82 -17.48 -14.40
N ASP A 648 1.46 -18.71 -14.05
CA ASP A 648 0.08 -19.20 -14.09
C ASP A 648 -0.84 -18.42 -13.13
N LYS A 649 -0.36 -18.14 -11.91
CA LYS A 649 -1.07 -17.29 -10.93
C LYS A 649 -1.22 -15.86 -11.44
N ALA A 650 -0.17 -15.29 -12.04
CA ALA A 650 -0.22 -13.95 -12.61
C ALA A 650 -1.24 -13.88 -13.76
N TYR A 651 -1.20 -14.82 -14.71
CA TYR A 651 -2.16 -14.91 -15.81
C TYR A 651 -3.60 -15.05 -15.31
N LYS A 652 -3.85 -15.94 -14.32
CA LYS A 652 -5.18 -16.09 -13.73
C LYS A 652 -5.67 -14.78 -13.12
N TYR A 653 -4.82 -14.12 -12.33
CA TYR A 653 -5.16 -12.83 -11.72
C TYR A 653 -5.47 -11.74 -12.76
N TYR A 654 -4.65 -11.61 -13.80
CA TYR A 654 -4.87 -10.62 -14.86
C TYR A 654 -6.12 -10.92 -15.68
N SER A 655 -6.42 -12.19 -15.94
CA SER A 655 -7.66 -12.61 -16.61
C SER A 655 -8.90 -12.23 -15.80
N GLU A 656 -8.89 -12.48 -14.47
CA GLU A 656 -9.98 -12.10 -13.56
C GLU A 656 -10.18 -10.58 -13.48
N GLN A 657 -9.10 -9.81 -13.54
CA GLN A 657 -9.11 -8.34 -13.52
C GLN A 657 -9.29 -7.69 -14.91
N LYS A 658 -9.40 -8.49 -15.98
CA LYS A 658 -9.47 -8.02 -17.38
C LYS A 658 -8.28 -7.15 -17.80
N ILE A 659 -7.10 -7.45 -17.27
CA ILE A 659 -5.83 -6.83 -17.65
C ILE A 659 -5.27 -7.60 -18.86
N PRO A 660 -4.96 -6.93 -19.99
CA PRO A 660 -4.37 -7.59 -21.15
C PRO A 660 -3.05 -8.29 -20.81
N PHE A 661 -3.02 -9.60 -21.01
CA PHE A 661 -1.84 -10.45 -20.80
C PHE A 661 -1.99 -11.71 -21.66
N PRO A 662 -0.93 -12.20 -22.33
CA PRO A 662 -1.09 -13.28 -23.29
C PRO A 662 -1.47 -14.58 -22.61
N LYS A 663 -2.26 -15.40 -23.31
CA LYS A 663 -2.63 -16.73 -22.83
C LYS A 663 -1.39 -17.60 -22.65
N ILE A 664 -1.26 -18.18 -21.47
CA ILE A 664 -0.16 -19.08 -21.13
C ILE A 664 -0.58 -20.52 -21.48
N SER A 665 -0.01 -21.06 -22.56
CA SER A 665 -0.25 -22.43 -23.00
C SER A 665 1.08 -23.17 -23.17
N LEU A 666 1.37 -24.06 -22.23
CA LEU A 666 2.48 -25.00 -22.28
C LEU A 666 1.94 -26.41 -22.51
N THR A 667 2.59 -27.19 -23.37
CA THR A 667 2.22 -28.59 -23.60
C THR A 667 2.48 -29.43 -22.33
N ASP A 668 1.85 -30.59 -22.23
CA ASP A 668 2.13 -31.49 -21.09
C ASP A 668 3.56 -32.03 -21.10
N GLU A 669 4.22 -32.02 -22.26
CA GLU A 669 5.64 -32.31 -22.40
C GLU A 669 6.50 -31.17 -21.86
N ASP A 670 6.18 -29.92 -22.21
CA ASP A 670 6.85 -28.73 -21.66
C ASP A 670 6.77 -28.68 -20.14
N LYS A 671 5.61 -28.99 -19.56
CA LYS A 671 5.44 -29.01 -18.10
C LYS A 671 6.30 -30.07 -17.41
N LYS A 672 6.62 -31.16 -18.10
CA LYS A 672 7.52 -32.21 -17.59
C LYS A 672 8.98 -31.83 -17.78
N ASN A 673 9.32 -31.26 -18.93
CA ASN A 673 10.68 -30.93 -19.36
C ASN A 673 10.75 -29.50 -19.89
N LEU A 674 10.76 -28.53 -18.97
CA LEU A 674 10.79 -27.11 -19.35
C LEU A 674 12.09 -26.75 -20.06
N LYS A 675 11.93 -25.99 -21.14
CA LYS A 675 13.00 -25.38 -21.93
C LYS A 675 13.40 -24.02 -21.38
N GLU A 676 14.55 -23.54 -21.83
CA GLU A 676 15.14 -22.29 -21.34
C GLU A 676 14.35 -21.04 -21.75
N CYS A 677 13.55 -21.09 -22.83
CA CYS A 677 12.79 -19.94 -23.31
C CYS A 677 11.47 -20.32 -23.99
N TYR A 678 10.44 -19.51 -23.74
CA TYR A 678 9.13 -19.58 -24.37
C TYR A 678 8.66 -18.19 -24.79
N ILE A 679 7.92 -18.08 -25.89
CA ILE A 679 7.28 -16.83 -26.32
C ILE A 679 5.77 -17.01 -26.26
N PHE A 680 5.10 -16.14 -25.52
CA PHE A 680 3.64 -16.05 -25.48
C PHE A 680 3.21 -14.71 -26.09
N GLN A 681 2.25 -14.78 -27.00
CA GLN A 681 1.67 -13.60 -27.63
C GLN A 681 0.20 -13.85 -27.93
N ASP A 682 -0.58 -12.79 -27.87
CA ASP A 682 -1.97 -12.77 -28.30
C ASP A 682 -2.16 -11.56 -29.20
N SER A 683 -2.24 -11.80 -30.51
CA SER A 683 -2.38 -10.73 -31.51
C SER A 683 -3.81 -10.20 -31.60
N ASP A 684 -4.79 -10.95 -31.09
CA ASP A 684 -6.20 -10.59 -31.16
C ASP A 684 -6.61 -9.65 -30.01
N LEU A 685 -5.76 -9.50 -29.00
CA LEU A 685 -6.01 -8.67 -27.82
C LEU A 685 -5.23 -7.34 -27.92
N PRO A 686 -5.90 -6.19 -28.16
CA PRO A 686 -5.25 -4.89 -28.24
C PRO A 686 -4.51 -4.53 -26.94
N GLY A 687 -3.29 -3.98 -27.08
CA GLY A 687 -2.46 -3.59 -25.94
C GLY A 687 -1.87 -4.76 -25.14
N CYS A 688 -1.98 -6.00 -25.65
CA CYS A 688 -1.36 -7.17 -25.03
C CYS A 688 0.15 -7.25 -25.34
N PRO A 689 1.03 -7.31 -24.33
CA PRO A 689 2.46 -7.44 -24.54
C PRO A 689 2.83 -8.83 -25.08
N ILE A 690 3.95 -8.90 -25.81
CA ILE A 690 4.65 -10.16 -26.10
C ILE A 690 5.44 -10.53 -24.85
N VAL A 691 5.26 -11.75 -24.33
CA VAL A 691 5.96 -12.23 -23.13
C VAL A 691 7.00 -13.27 -23.53
N ILE A 692 8.26 -12.94 -23.34
CA ILE A 692 9.41 -13.84 -23.45
C ILE A 692 9.68 -14.42 -22.06
N PHE A 693 9.28 -15.67 -21.82
CA PHE A 693 9.43 -16.33 -20.55
C PHE A 693 10.72 -17.16 -20.48
N LEU A 694 11.60 -16.80 -19.56
CA LEU A 694 12.88 -17.44 -19.28
C LEU A 694 12.84 -18.07 -17.87
N PRO A 695 12.43 -19.34 -17.74
CA PRO A 695 12.48 -20.04 -16.46
C PRO A 695 13.93 -20.39 -16.07
N LEU A 696 14.22 -20.39 -14.77
CA LEU A 696 15.48 -20.88 -14.23
C LEU A 696 15.50 -22.40 -14.28
N VAL A 697 15.91 -22.93 -15.42
CA VAL A 697 16.08 -24.36 -15.69
C VAL A 697 17.52 -24.65 -16.08
N ASN A 698 18.00 -25.82 -15.67
CA ASN A 698 19.28 -26.36 -16.11
C ASN A 698 18.98 -27.49 -17.10
N ASP A 699 18.69 -27.14 -18.36
CA ASP A 699 18.44 -28.09 -19.45
C ASP A 699 19.74 -28.30 -20.26
N THR A 700 19.94 -27.57 -21.35
CA THR A 700 21.10 -27.77 -22.23
C THR A 700 22.43 -27.35 -21.59
N PHE A 701 22.43 -26.44 -20.61
CA PHE A 701 23.64 -26.01 -19.90
C PHE A 701 24.43 -27.14 -19.21
N ARG A 702 23.77 -28.28 -18.92
CA ARG A 702 24.43 -29.48 -18.40
C ARG A 702 25.49 -30.02 -19.35
N GLU A 703 25.21 -29.93 -20.65
CA GLU A 703 26.05 -30.47 -21.71
C GLU A 703 26.90 -29.40 -22.40
N TYR A 704 26.45 -28.14 -22.38
CA TYR A 704 27.08 -27.03 -23.08
C TYR A 704 27.62 -25.98 -22.10
N LYS A 705 28.80 -25.41 -22.39
CA LYS A 705 29.38 -24.32 -21.59
C LYS A 705 29.11 -22.94 -22.17
N ALA A 706 28.83 -22.88 -23.46
CA ALA A 706 28.39 -21.69 -24.20
C ALA A 706 27.47 -22.15 -25.35
N PRO A 707 26.63 -21.29 -25.94
CA PRO A 707 25.76 -21.67 -27.04
C PRO A 707 26.53 -22.38 -28.16
N GLY A 708 26.15 -23.61 -28.48
CA GLY A 708 26.81 -24.45 -29.49
C GLY A 708 28.16 -25.07 -29.08
N VAL A 709 28.67 -24.81 -27.87
CA VAL A 709 29.97 -25.33 -27.39
C VAL A 709 29.77 -26.39 -26.30
N LYS A 710 29.95 -27.67 -26.67
CA LYS A 710 29.86 -28.80 -25.74
C LYS A 710 30.99 -28.78 -24.69
N ARG A 711 30.68 -29.24 -23.48
CA ARG A 711 31.65 -29.50 -22.41
C ARG A 711 32.46 -30.75 -22.75
N CYS A 712 33.75 -30.73 -22.42
CA CYS A 712 34.53 -31.96 -22.38
C CYS A 712 34.32 -32.72 -21.07
N CYS A 713 34.79 -33.97 -20.98
CA CYS A 713 34.57 -34.83 -19.80
C CYS A 713 35.02 -34.17 -18.47
N SER A 714 36.09 -33.38 -18.47
CA SER A 714 36.59 -32.69 -17.28
C SER A 714 35.79 -31.42 -16.89
N GLU A 715 34.94 -30.91 -17.79
CA GLU A 715 34.14 -29.69 -17.58
C GLU A 715 32.67 -30.00 -17.21
N MET A 716 32.27 -31.27 -17.22
CA MET A 716 30.88 -31.72 -16.99
C MET A 716 30.34 -31.29 -15.63
N GLU A 717 31.19 -31.26 -14.61
CA GLU A 717 30.79 -30.86 -13.26
C GLU A 717 30.29 -29.41 -13.20
N GLY A 718 30.85 -28.52 -14.04
CA GLY A 718 30.44 -27.12 -14.11
C GLY A 718 29.03 -26.90 -14.68
N GLY A 719 28.47 -27.91 -15.36
CA GLY A 719 27.07 -27.93 -15.82
C GLY A 719 26.10 -28.55 -14.81
N GLN A 720 26.58 -29.12 -13.70
CA GLN A 720 25.74 -29.77 -12.70
C GLN A 720 25.28 -28.75 -11.65
N LEU A 721 24.00 -28.39 -11.73
CA LEU A 721 23.30 -27.58 -10.74
C LEU A 721 22.06 -28.32 -10.26
N ASP A 722 21.99 -28.52 -8.95
CA ASP A 722 20.78 -29.01 -8.30
C ASP A 722 19.88 -27.83 -7.91
N LEU A 723 18.86 -27.57 -8.72
CA LEU A 723 17.89 -26.48 -8.51
C LEU A 723 16.61 -26.93 -7.78
N THR A 724 16.39 -28.23 -7.63
CA THR A 724 15.07 -28.78 -7.27
C THR A 724 15.10 -29.67 -6.04
N SER A 725 16.24 -30.23 -5.63
CA SER A 725 16.28 -31.10 -4.47
C SER A 725 16.05 -30.32 -3.16
N ARG A 726 15.64 -31.06 -2.12
CA ARG A 726 15.46 -30.54 -0.76
C ARG A 726 16.74 -29.94 -0.18
N PHE A 727 17.91 -30.44 -0.60
CA PHE A 727 19.22 -30.01 -0.11
C PHE A 727 19.94 -29.08 -1.09
N SER A 728 19.22 -28.58 -2.10
CA SER A 728 19.76 -27.63 -3.06
C SER A 728 20.41 -26.44 -2.34
N PRO A 729 21.63 -26.03 -2.73
CA PRO A 729 22.27 -24.85 -2.16
C PRO A 729 21.53 -23.57 -2.53
N TYR A 730 20.64 -23.61 -3.53
CA TYR A 730 19.88 -22.49 -4.09
C TYR A 730 18.47 -22.36 -3.49
N CYS A 731 18.23 -22.98 -2.32
CA CYS A 731 16.96 -22.83 -1.61
C CYS A 731 16.70 -21.35 -1.26
N MET A 732 15.42 -20.97 -1.15
CA MET A 732 15.02 -19.58 -0.91
C MET A 732 15.73 -18.98 0.31
N PHE A 733 15.81 -19.74 1.41
CA PHE A 733 16.38 -19.30 2.69
C PHE A 733 17.91 -19.39 2.76
N SER A 734 18.59 -19.74 1.67
CA SER A 734 20.04 -19.74 1.62
C SER A 734 20.57 -18.31 1.64
N VAL A 735 21.31 -17.98 2.70
CA VAL A 735 21.91 -16.65 2.91
C VAL A 735 23.42 -16.64 2.60
N ARG A 736 23.98 -17.76 2.16
CA ARG A 736 25.40 -17.90 1.84
C ARG A 736 25.62 -18.96 0.75
N TYR A 737 26.43 -18.63 -0.25
CA TYR A 737 26.92 -19.58 -1.25
C TYR A 737 28.41 -19.89 -1.06
N THR A 738 28.86 -20.98 -1.69
CA THR A 738 30.27 -21.14 -2.04
C THR A 738 30.55 -20.33 -3.31
N ASP A 739 31.80 -19.94 -3.55
CA ASP A 739 32.18 -19.26 -4.79
C ASP A 739 31.79 -20.07 -6.04
N GLU A 740 31.92 -21.39 -5.94
CA GLU A 740 31.55 -22.30 -7.01
C GLU A 740 30.04 -22.30 -7.29
N ASN A 741 29.20 -22.40 -6.25
CA ASN A 741 27.75 -22.36 -6.42
C ASN A 741 27.28 -21.00 -6.96
N TYR A 742 27.88 -19.90 -6.50
CA TYR A 742 27.58 -18.57 -7.01
C TYR A 742 27.90 -18.48 -8.51
N ARG A 743 29.13 -18.88 -8.91
CA ARG A 743 29.56 -18.84 -10.32
C ARG A 743 28.74 -19.76 -11.21
N ARG A 744 28.41 -20.98 -10.76
CA ARG A 744 27.55 -21.90 -11.52
C ARG A 744 26.18 -21.29 -11.81
N LEU A 745 25.52 -20.70 -10.80
CA LEU A 745 24.19 -20.11 -10.98
C LEU A 745 24.24 -18.85 -11.86
N LEU A 746 25.28 -18.03 -11.71
CA LEU A 746 25.53 -16.87 -12.56
C LEU A 746 25.66 -17.30 -14.03
N ASN A 747 26.54 -18.27 -14.30
CA ASN A 747 26.82 -18.77 -15.63
C ASN A 747 25.61 -19.47 -16.26
N LEU A 748 24.83 -20.22 -15.49
CA LEU A 748 23.58 -20.83 -15.98
C LEU A 748 22.60 -19.74 -16.45
N SER A 749 22.40 -18.70 -15.63
CA SER A 749 21.45 -17.64 -15.95
C SER A 749 21.90 -16.81 -17.14
N GLU A 750 23.19 -16.55 -17.26
CA GLU A 750 23.80 -15.93 -18.45
C GLU A 750 23.60 -16.81 -19.69
N TYR A 751 23.96 -18.09 -19.61
CA TYR A 751 23.84 -19.05 -20.70
C TYR A 751 22.41 -19.14 -21.21
N ASN A 752 21.40 -19.24 -20.33
CA ASN A 752 20.01 -19.36 -20.75
C ASN A 752 19.55 -18.17 -21.59
N VAL A 753 20.04 -16.95 -21.31
CA VAL A 753 19.76 -15.77 -22.13
C VAL A 753 20.52 -15.85 -23.46
N LEU A 754 21.82 -16.13 -23.43
CA LEU A 754 22.65 -16.21 -24.65
C LEU A 754 22.16 -17.27 -25.63
N ASN A 755 21.81 -18.45 -25.12
CA ASN A 755 21.36 -19.60 -25.91
C ASN A 755 20.03 -19.34 -26.62
N ASN A 756 19.22 -18.40 -26.13
CA ASN A 756 17.91 -18.06 -26.67
C ASN A 756 17.86 -16.68 -27.31
N SER A 757 19.02 -16.14 -27.68
CA SER A 757 19.16 -14.82 -28.33
C SER A 757 18.26 -14.65 -29.56
N GLN A 758 18.13 -15.67 -30.41
CA GLN A 758 17.28 -15.64 -31.60
C GLN A 758 15.80 -15.43 -31.26
N MET A 759 15.28 -16.12 -30.25
CA MET A 759 13.89 -15.98 -29.81
C MET A 759 13.63 -14.58 -29.23
N ILE A 760 14.56 -14.05 -28.44
CA ILE A 760 14.47 -12.69 -27.88
C ILE A 760 14.47 -11.66 -29.02
N MET A 761 15.39 -11.80 -29.98
CA MET A 761 15.47 -10.92 -31.14
C MET A 761 14.21 -10.98 -32.01
N GLN A 762 13.64 -12.16 -32.24
CA GLN A 762 12.40 -12.33 -33.00
C GLN A 762 11.23 -11.58 -32.35
N ALA A 763 11.05 -11.69 -31.03
CA ALA A 763 10.00 -10.99 -30.32
C ALA A 763 10.13 -9.46 -30.40
N LEU A 764 11.36 -8.93 -30.32
CA LEU A 764 11.64 -7.50 -30.50
C LEU A 764 11.31 -7.02 -31.94
N GLN A 765 11.65 -7.80 -32.96
CA GLN A 765 11.28 -7.50 -34.35
C GLN A 765 9.77 -7.45 -34.55
N ILE A 766 9.03 -8.42 -33.98
CA ILE A 766 7.56 -8.44 -34.04
C ILE A 766 6.99 -7.20 -33.36
N ALA A 767 7.52 -6.78 -32.22
CA ALA A 767 7.05 -5.57 -31.52
C ALA A 767 7.27 -4.30 -32.35
N MET A 768 8.45 -4.15 -32.99
CA MET A 768 8.70 -3.04 -33.91
C MET A 768 7.74 -3.04 -35.10
N GLN A 769 7.43 -4.22 -35.65
CA GLN A 769 6.45 -4.35 -36.73
C GLN A 769 5.03 -3.97 -36.28
N ARG A 770 4.59 -4.38 -35.08
CA ARG A 770 3.30 -4.00 -34.50
C ARG A 770 3.16 -2.49 -34.33
N ARG A 771 4.20 -1.82 -33.81
CA ARG A 771 4.24 -0.36 -33.66
C ARG A 771 4.13 0.38 -35.01
N ARG A 772 4.77 -0.14 -36.07
CA ARG A 772 4.65 0.39 -37.43
C ARG A 772 3.25 0.25 -38.01
N GLN A 773 2.61 -0.90 -37.80
CA GLN A 773 1.29 -1.20 -38.36
C GLN A 773 0.16 -0.40 -37.70
N ASN A 774 0.24 -0.12 -36.39
CA ASN A 774 -0.79 0.64 -35.68
C ASN A 774 -0.91 2.12 -36.11
N MET A 775 0.00 2.61 -36.96
CA MET A 775 0.03 3.98 -37.47
C MET A 775 -0.36 4.09 -38.96
N CYS A 776 -0.44 2.97 -39.68
CA CYS A 776 -0.95 2.89 -41.05
C CYS A 776 -2.45 2.58 -41.01
#